data_AF-A0AA95I905-F1
#
_entry.id   AF-A0AA95I905-F1
#
_cell.length_a   1.000
_cell.length_b   1.000
_cell.length_c   1.000
_cell.angle_alpha   90.00
_cell.angle_beta   90.00
_cell.angle_gamma   90.00
#
_symmetry.space_group_name_H-M   'P 1'
#
loop_
_entity.id
_entity.type
_entity.pdbx_description
1 polymer ?
#
loop_
_entity_poly.entity_id
_entity_poly.type
_entity_poly.pdbx_seq_one_letter_code
_entity_poly.pdbx_strand_id
1 'polypeptide(L)'
;MRKKWARKWLNRIVTGAIAATMLVGLAPFAGASAQENAQEILLQASQETSAWNAADTASADIQAAAVPLAVADAIAKGNNGESVQVSGYIVGHATGSLTAKFQSPFANDYNFLIADSPAERSSAKLIDVQIPAGLRDQFGLQSNPGLIGQRVNVTGILAAYNNFAGLKSVSTIQLADAEGQPNPGETQPGQPGGGANPALPDGTGKRVLFDNAHAQTAGAADWIIDGAFSDFADGLRAAGFAVESLERTAPHRFDTPAITYNRLKDYDVFVIPEANIPFKTAEQDAIVQFVQGGGAVFFIADHYNADRNKNRWDSSEVFNGYRRGAYGLPTKGMSAEEASSPAMQNVTSSDWLANHFGVRFRYNALGDVNATDIVAPSQSFGITSGVSAVAMHAGSTLAIIDPAKAKGIVYVPSGVPKWGSAVDSGVYNGGGRAEGPYAAIAKIGLGKAAFIGDSSPVEDATPKYVREENGAKKTTYDGFKEVDDGLFLVQTVKWLAHKENYTSLSEVSGLVLDTPTVLRADEMPAASTEPLPEPWSAPAAGYKWYDPSTFKPGSYGSSQPPAAEPVYAFVHQSQLPSAQEFAIRLTADGLNPGQTVTGLAVGIYLSGGEQIARFKNSDGSWSAYGYSPGFSLTANAQGKASKDLIVQLKPNQAGAANLRLKQGSANVLTKTVTIANVSAQPLPQARILPLNEPVVAAHRSVLLDRLLGHTALHAA
;
A
#
# COMPACT_ATOMS: atom_id res chain seq x y z
N MET A 1 34.93 51.85 19.97
CA MET A 1 34.07 51.40 21.08
C MET A 1 33.93 49.88 21.04
N ARG A 2 34.76 49.20 21.85
CA ARG A 2 34.65 47.86 22.51
C ARG A 2 33.57 46.87 21.98
N LYS A 3 33.93 45.71 21.37
CA LYS A 3 34.34 44.39 21.96
C LYS A 3 33.27 43.83 22.94
N LYS A 4 32.87 42.56 23.03
CA LYS A 4 33.23 41.23 22.44
C LYS A 4 32.30 40.17 23.11
N TRP A 5 32.02 39.07 22.41
CA TRP A 5 32.02 37.65 22.86
C TRP A 5 31.04 37.05 23.91
N ALA A 6 30.31 36.01 23.44
CA ALA A 6 30.33 34.59 23.85
C ALA A 6 30.01 34.10 25.29
N ARG A 7 29.06 33.14 25.34
CA ARG A 7 28.92 31.93 26.19
C ARG A 7 29.14 32.04 27.71
N LYS A 8 28.09 31.70 28.49
CA LYS A 8 28.11 30.65 29.55
C LYS A 8 26.73 30.47 30.23
N TRP A 9 26.22 29.24 30.13
CA TRP A 9 25.75 28.37 31.22
C TRP A 9 25.14 28.97 32.52
N LEU A 10 23.91 28.48 32.78
CA LEU A 10 23.41 27.89 34.04
C LEU A 10 22.76 28.78 35.12
N ASN A 11 21.55 28.34 35.49
CA ASN A 11 20.79 28.51 36.74
C ASN A 11 20.36 29.92 37.18
N ARG A 12 19.04 30.10 37.32
CA ARG A 12 18.45 30.40 38.65
C ARG A 12 16.93 30.22 38.73
N ILE A 13 16.58 29.70 39.90
CA ILE A 13 15.29 29.25 40.45
C ILE A 13 14.59 30.40 41.20
N VAL A 14 13.25 30.46 41.05
CA VAL A 14 12.16 30.79 42.00
C VAL A 14 12.13 32.13 42.77
N THR A 15 11.00 32.83 42.62
CA THR A 15 10.13 33.41 43.69
C THR A 15 8.80 33.81 43.02
N GLY A 16 7.57 33.62 43.49
CA GLY A 16 6.95 33.11 44.71
C GLY A 16 5.51 33.67 44.76
N ALA A 17 4.55 32.94 45.34
CA ALA A 17 3.41 33.49 46.11
C ALA A 17 2.51 32.35 46.62
N ILE A 18 2.44 32.26 47.95
CA ILE A 18 1.57 31.41 48.77
C ILE A 18 0.34 32.23 49.18
N ALA A 19 -0.82 31.58 49.32
CA ALA A 19 -1.90 32.01 50.20
C ALA A 19 -2.22 30.89 51.21
N ALA A 20 -2.12 31.22 52.51
CA ALA A 20 -2.48 30.42 53.69
C ALA A 20 -4.03 30.40 53.89
N THR A 21 -4.71 29.59 54.72
CA THR A 21 -4.54 29.14 56.13
C THR A 21 -5.70 28.15 56.43
N MET A 22 -5.65 27.09 57.26
CA MET A 22 -5.85 27.09 58.74
C MET A 22 -5.68 25.69 59.39
N LEU A 23 -4.99 25.69 60.56
CA LEU A 23 -5.02 24.91 61.83
C LEU A 23 -5.80 23.57 61.94
N VAL A 24 -5.37 22.51 62.68
CA VAL A 24 -5.00 22.38 64.13
C VAL A 24 -4.22 21.06 64.38
N GLY A 25 -3.28 21.01 65.36
CA GLY A 25 -2.99 19.76 66.11
C GLY A 25 -1.58 19.47 66.67
N LEU A 26 -1.29 19.97 67.88
CA LEU A 26 -0.51 19.39 69.02
C LEU A 26 0.86 18.65 68.84
N ALA A 27 1.92 19.35 69.30
CA ALA A 27 2.92 18.98 70.34
C ALA A 27 3.93 17.79 70.19
N PRO A 28 5.09 17.83 70.89
CA PRO A 28 6.41 17.63 70.27
C PRO A 28 7.22 16.44 70.84
N PHE A 29 8.29 15.98 70.18
CA PHE A 29 9.51 15.48 70.86
C PHE A 29 10.69 15.28 69.89
N ALA A 30 11.84 15.84 70.30
CA ALA A 30 13.24 15.42 70.15
C ALA A 30 13.80 14.99 68.78
N GLY A 31 14.90 15.65 68.40
CA GLY A 31 15.60 15.46 67.13
C GLY A 31 16.71 14.40 67.14
N ALA A 32 17.16 14.06 65.93
CA ALA A 32 18.54 13.76 65.57
C ALA A 32 18.63 13.61 64.02
N SER A 33 19.54 14.36 63.42
CA SER A 33 20.25 14.15 62.14
C SER A 33 19.61 13.29 61.04
N ALA A 34 19.02 13.93 60.02
CA ALA A 34 18.78 13.34 58.71
C ALA A 34 19.92 13.72 57.75
N GLN A 35 21.03 13.00 57.84
CA GLN A 35 22.08 12.99 56.82
C GLN A 35 22.68 11.59 56.72
N GLU A 36 21.82 10.58 56.56
CA GLU A 36 22.25 9.18 56.36
C GLU A 36 21.28 8.32 55.54
N ASN A 37 20.27 8.91 54.87
CA ASN A 37 19.23 8.11 54.17
C ASN A 37 19.05 8.40 52.68
N ALA A 38 20.11 8.88 52.00
CA ALA A 38 20.11 9.05 50.54
C ALA A 38 21.00 8.01 49.80
N GLN A 39 21.69 7.13 50.52
CA GLN A 39 22.50 6.05 49.91
C GLN A 39 21.84 4.65 49.98
N GLU A 40 20.84 4.42 50.83
CA GLU A 40 20.12 3.13 50.86
C GLU A 40 19.00 3.02 49.82
N ILE A 41 18.46 4.12 49.31
CA ILE A 41 17.40 4.11 48.27
C ILE A 41 17.97 3.92 46.85
N LEU A 42 19.26 4.24 46.63
CA LEU A 42 19.94 4.02 45.34
C LEU A 42 20.60 2.63 45.22
N LEU A 43 20.76 1.90 46.33
CA LEU A 43 21.32 0.55 46.33
C LEU A 43 20.24 -0.54 46.16
N GLN A 44 18.99 -0.29 46.57
CA GLN A 44 17.88 -1.22 46.31
C GLN A 44 17.29 -1.09 44.89
N ALA A 45 17.39 0.08 44.23
CA ALA A 45 16.97 0.23 42.84
C ALA A 45 18.00 -0.28 41.80
N SER A 46 19.23 -0.58 42.22
CA SER A 46 20.29 -1.15 41.37
C SER A 46 20.44 -2.68 41.50
N GLN A 47 19.76 -3.31 42.47
CA GLN A 47 19.73 -4.77 42.63
C GLN A 47 18.48 -5.45 42.02
N GLU A 48 17.42 -4.71 41.68
CA GLU A 48 16.28 -5.27 40.92
C GLU A 48 16.44 -5.19 39.40
N THR A 49 17.36 -4.36 38.89
CA THR A 49 17.70 -4.28 37.44
C THR A 49 18.86 -5.19 37.03
N SER A 50 19.48 -5.90 37.99
CA SER A 50 20.53 -6.89 37.74
C SER A 50 20.07 -8.35 37.94
N ALA A 51 18.78 -8.58 38.24
CA ALA A 51 18.18 -9.91 38.43
C ALA A 51 17.37 -10.44 37.23
N TRP A 52 17.32 -9.70 36.10
CA TRP A 52 16.75 -10.18 34.83
C TRP A 52 17.81 -10.55 33.78
N ASN A 53 19.10 -10.48 34.13
CA ASN A 53 20.24 -10.83 33.25
C ASN A 53 21.11 -11.96 33.82
N ALA A 54 20.51 -12.97 34.46
CA ALA A 54 21.23 -14.15 34.94
C ALA A 54 20.34 -15.40 35.03
N ALA A 55 19.63 -15.74 33.95
CA ALA A 55 19.03 -17.07 33.79
C ALA A 55 18.74 -17.39 32.31
N ASP A 56 19.74 -17.26 31.43
CA ASP A 56 19.87 -18.16 30.27
C ASP A 56 21.28 -18.05 29.67
N THR A 57 22.23 -18.70 30.34
CA THR A 57 23.52 -19.05 29.73
C THR A 57 23.58 -20.57 29.63
N ALA A 58 22.87 -21.12 28.66
CA ALA A 58 23.30 -22.32 27.96
C ALA A 58 23.94 -21.85 26.66
N SER A 59 25.27 -22.02 26.58
CA SER A 59 26.11 -21.70 25.44
C SER A 59 25.55 -22.31 24.15
N ALA A 60 25.04 -21.46 23.25
CA ALA A 60 24.83 -21.79 21.85
C ALA A 60 25.89 -21.04 21.04
N ASP A 61 26.91 -21.79 20.63
CA ASP A 61 27.84 -21.35 19.58
C ASP A 61 27.02 -20.92 18.37
N ILE A 62 27.14 -19.65 17.97
CA ILE A 62 26.62 -19.17 16.68
C ILE A 62 27.53 -19.78 15.61
N GLN A 63 27.14 -20.96 15.14
CA GLN A 63 27.74 -21.60 13.99
C GLN A 63 27.29 -20.82 12.76
N ALA A 64 28.23 -20.11 12.12
CA ALA A 64 28.02 -19.50 10.82
C ALA A 64 27.32 -20.49 9.89
N ALA A 65 26.25 -20.08 9.21
CA ALA A 65 25.59 -20.91 8.21
C ALA A 65 26.63 -21.33 7.16
N ALA A 66 27.04 -22.59 7.20
CA ALA A 66 28.09 -23.11 6.36
C ALA A 66 27.65 -23.06 4.89
N VAL A 67 28.49 -22.47 4.03
CA VAL A 67 28.31 -22.53 2.58
C VAL A 67 28.17 -23.99 2.16
N PRO A 68 27.18 -24.38 1.34
CA PRO A 68 27.04 -25.75 0.88
C PRO A 68 28.33 -26.23 0.17
N LEU A 69 28.79 -27.41 0.57
CA LEU A 69 29.97 -28.05 0.00
C LEU A 69 29.72 -28.44 -1.46
N ALA A 70 30.74 -28.36 -2.30
CA ALA A 70 30.75 -29.06 -3.58
C ALA A 70 30.78 -30.59 -3.35
N VAL A 71 30.37 -31.36 -4.35
CA VAL A 71 30.35 -32.84 -4.25
C VAL A 71 31.76 -33.38 -4.01
N ALA A 72 32.79 -32.87 -4.70
CA ALA A 72 34.17 -33.28 -4.49
C ALA A 72 34.66 -33.00 -3.05
N ASP A 73 34.27 -31.87 -2.46
CA ASP A 73 34.67 -31.50 -1.10
C ASP A 73 33.98 -32.40 -0.07
N ALA A 74 32.70 -32.71 -0.28
CA ALA A 74 31.96 -33.65 0.54
C ALA A 74 32.54 -35.09 0.44
N ILE A 75 32.98 -35.52 -0.76
CA ILE A 75 33.69 -36.79 -0.94
C ILE A 75 35.05 -36.77 -0.22
N ALA A 76 35.80 -35.67 -0.30
CA ALA A 76 37.10 -35.52 0.34
C ALA A 76 37.02 -35.56 1.88
N LYS A 77 35.92 -35.07 2.46
CA LYS A 77 35.61 -35.24 3.89
C LYS A 77 35.34 -36.70 4.29
N GLY A 78 34.95 -37.54 3.34
CA GLY A 78 34.59 -38.94 3.56
C GLY A 78 33.29 -39.10 4.34
N ASN A 79 32.87 -40.35 4.52
CA ASN A 79 31.64 -40.72 5.25
C ASN A 79 31.82 -40.59 6.78
N ASN A 80 32.25 -39.41 7.23
CA ASN A 80 32.71 -39.11 8.59
C ASN A 80 31.56 -38.89 9.61
N GLY A 81 30.30 -38.95 9.18
CA GLY A 81 29.13 -38.72 10.03
C GLY A 81 28.80 -37.25 10.31
N GLU A 82 29.47 -36.30 9.64
CA GLU A 82 29.19 -34.87 9.77
C GLU A 82 27.85 -34.50 9.10
N SER A 83 27.09 -33.61 9.73
CA SER A 83 25.92 -33.00 9.08
C SER A 83 26.38 -31.84 8.21
N VAL A 84 26.09 -31.92 6.92
CA VAL A 84 26.54 -30.96 5.92
C VAL A 84 25.42 -30.64 4.93
N GLN A 85 25.53 -29.50 4.27
CA GLN A 85 24.79 -29.22 3.06
C GLN A 85 25.72 -29.41 1.86
N VAL A 86 25.27 -30.12 0.82
CA VAL A 86 26.03 -30.38 -0.41
C VAL A 86 25.24 -29.89 -1.62
N SER A 87 25.90 -29.17 -2.52
CA SER A 87 25.34 -28.72 -3.79
C SER A 87 25.89 -29.57 -4.94
N GLY A 88 25.01 -30.09 -5.80
CA GLY A 88 25.42 -30.88 -6.97
C GLY A 88 24.30 -31.09 -7.99
N TYR A 89 24.66 -31.50 -9.20
CA TYR A 89 23.73 -31.86 -10.27
C TYR A 89 23.24 -33.28 -10.10
N ILE A 90 21.93 -33.52 -10.21
CA ILE A 90 21.36 -34.86 -10.25
C ILE A 90 21.77 -35.53 -11.57
N VAL A 91 22.57 -36.59 -11.51
CA VAL A 91 23.12 -37.25 -12.72
C VAL A 91 22.55 -38.63 -12.97
N GLY A 92 21.99 -39.31 -11.97
CA GLY A 92 21.48 -40.67 -12.12
C GLY A 92 20.86 -41.26 -10.86
N HIS A 93 20.61 -42.56 -10.89
CA HIS A 93 20.02 -43.37 -9.81
C HIS A 93 20.96 -44.53 -9.49
N ALA A 94 21.21 -44.80 -8.21
CA ALA A 94 21.96 -45.97 -7.77
C ALA A 94 21.06 -47.21 -7.82
N THR A 95 21.48 -48.20 -8.61
CA THR A 95 20.76 -49.48 -8.80
C THR A 95 21.24 -50.61 -7.89
N GLY A 96 22.27 -50.36 -7.10
CA GLY A 96 22.96 -51.34 -6.26
C GLY A 96 24.33 -50.83 -5.82
N SER A 97 25.13 -51.70 -5.21
CA SER A 97 26.46 -51.36 -4.69
C SER A 97 27.39 -50.83 -5.78
N LEU A 98 27.74 -49.54 -5.75
CA LEU A 98 28.58 -48.84 -6.74
C LEU A 98 28.09 -48.98 -8.20
N THR A 99 26.82 -49.32 -8.41
CA THR A 99 26.20 -49.41 -9.73
C THR A 99 25.20 -48.28 -9.93
N ALA A 100 25.30 -47.58 -11.06
CA ALA A 100 24.48 -46.42 -11.38
C ALA A 100 23.78 -46.58 -12.73
N LYS A 101 22.58 -46.00 -12.83
CA LYS A 101 21.83 -45.81 -14.09
C LYS A 101 21.60 -44.32 -14.30
N PHE A 102 21.95 -43.81 -15.46
CA PHE A 102 21.94 -42.36 -15.73
C PHE A 102 20.78 -41.92 -16.65
N GLN A 103 19.91 -42.85 -17.06
CA GLN A 103 18.79 -42.61 -17.97
C GLN A 103 17.55 -43.38 -17.51
N SER A 104 16.38 -42.85 -17.80
CA SER A 104 15.10 -43.48 -17.49
C SER A 104 14.87 -44.77 -18.32
N PRO A 105 13.99 -45.70 -17.88
CA PRO A 105 13.20 -45.68 -16.65
C PRO A 105 14.04 -46.01 -15.41
N PHE A 106 13.83 -45.29 -14.30
CA PHE A 106 14.50 -45.54 -13.02
C PHE A 106 13.69 -46.53 -12.18
N ALA A 107 14.38 -47.29 -11.31
CA ALA A 107 13.78 -48.45 -10.66
C ALA A 107 12.83 -48.10 -9.50
N ASN A 108 13.07 -46.98 -8.81
CA ASN A 108 12.28 -46.47 -7.69
C ASN A 108 12.64 -45.01 -7.36
N ASP A 109 11.90 -44.41 -6.42
CA ASP A 109 12.08 -43.03 -5.94
C ASP A 109 12.95 -42.91 -4.68
N TYR A 110 13.80 -43.88 -4.37
CA TYR A 110 14.47 -43.94 -3.07
C TYR A 110 15.79 -43.16 -3.01
N ASN A 111 16.38 -42.86 -4.16
CA ASN A 111 17.66 -42.19 -4.24
C ASN A 111 17.85 -41.40 -5.54
N PHE A 112 18.82 -40.49 -5.52
CA PHE A 112 19.47 -39.97 -6.72
C PHE A 112 20.96 -39.75 -6.44
N LEU A 113 21.76 -39.77 -7.50
CA LEU A 113 23.20 -39.50 -7.49
C LEU A 113 23.45 -38.03 -7.87
N ILE A 114 24.27 -37.33 -7.09
CA ILE A 114 24.73 -35.97 -7.41
C ILE A 114 26.22 -35.92 -7.77
N ALA A 115 26.59 -34.98 -8.62
CA ALA A 115 27.96 -34.67 -9.01
C ALA A 115 28.19 -33.17 -9.20
N ASP A 116 29.45 -32.72 -9.19
CA ASP A 116 29.78 -31.32 -9.50
C ASP A 116 29.49 -30.93 -10.96
N SER A 117 29.40 -31.92 -11.88
CA SER A 117 29.08 -31.71 -13.29
C SER A 117 27.90 -32.60 -13.72
N PRO A 118 26.94 -32.08 -14.51
CA PRO A 118 25.80 -32.86 -15.00
C PRO A 118 26.21 -33.99 -15.96
N ALA A 119 27.45 -33.99 -16.45
CA ALA A 119 27.99 -35.02 -17.33
C ALA A 119 28.89 -36.05 -16.60
N GLU A 120 29.08 -35.93 -15.30
CA GLU A 120 29.93 -36.85 -14.53
C GLU A 120 29.26 -38.24 -14.40
N ARG A 121 30.05 -39.30 -14.64
CA ARG A 121 29.59 -40.70 -14.62
C ARG A 121 30.53 -41.63 -13.85
N SER A 122 31.66 -41.12 -13.37
CA SER A 122 32.61 -41.88 -12.55
C SER A 122 32.05 -42.05 -11.15
N SER A 123 31.83 -43.30 -10.72
CA SER A 123 31.29 -43.62 -9.40
C SER A 123 32.12 -43.08 -8.24
N ALA A 124 33.42 -42.82 -8.44
CA ALA A 124 34.30 -42.20 -7.44
C ALA A 124 34.04 -40.71 -7.19
N LYS A 125 33.21 -40.06 -8.03
CA LYS A 125 32.88 -38.63 -7.98
C LYS A 125 31.39 -38.37 -7.78
N LEU A 126 30.63 -39.39 -7.39
CA LEU A 126 29.19 -39.30 -7.14
C LEU A 126 28.91 -39.41 -5.65
N ILE A 127 27.94 -38.64 -5.18
CA ILE A 127 27.32 -38.83 -3.87
C ILE A 127 25.92 -39.42 -4.07
N ASP A 128 25.62 -40.51 -3.37
CA ASP A 128 24.30 -41.14 -3.34
C ASP A 128 23.44 -40.54 -2.22
N VAL A 129 22.33 -39.92 -2.59
CA VAL A 129 21.43 -39.22 -1.68
C VAL A 129 20.23 -40.09 -1.35
N GLN A 130 20.04 -40.43 -0.07
CA GLN A 130 18.88 -41.19 0.40
C GLN A 130 17.66 -40.27 0.54
N ILE A 131 16.66 -40.42 -0.34
CA ILE A 131 15.45 -39.59 -0.33
C ILE A 131 14.47 -40.10 0.75
N PRO A 132 14.15 -39.27 1.76
CA PRO A 132 13.17 -39.61 2.80
C PRO A 132 11.77 -39.82 2.21
N ALA A 133 10.96 -40.68 2.82
CA ALA A 133 9.64 -41.06 2.28
C ALA A 133 8.75 -39.87 1.91
N GLY A 134 8.72 -38.81 2.72
CA GLY A 134 7.90 -37.61 2.46
C GLY A 134 8.38 -36.70 1.32
N LEU A 135 9.56 -36.94 0.76
CA LEU A 135 10.14 -36.15 -0.35
C LEU A 135 10.21 -36.94 -1.68
N ARG A 136 9.83 -38.21 -1.68
CA ARG A 136 9.97 -39.11 -2.84
C ARG A 136 9.12 -38.69 -4.03
N ASP A 137 7.88 -38.26 -3.78
CA ASP A 137 6.98 -37.83 -4.85
C ASP A 137 7.50 -36.59 -5.59
N GLN A 138 8.30 -35.75 -4.93
CA GLN A 138 8.85 -34.52 -5.50
C GLN A 138 10.23 -34.70 -6.13
N PHE A 139 11.09 -35.52 -5.53
CA PHE A 139 12.51 -35.61 -5.93
C PHE A 139 12.95 -37.00 -6.41
N GLY A 140 12.09 -38.00 -6.29
CA GLY A 140 12.36 -39.34 -6.78
C GLY A 140 12.39 -39.41 -8.30
N LEU A 141 13.40 -40.09 -8.86
CA LEU A 141 13.62 -40.14 -10.30
C LEU A 141 12.70 -41.09 -11.07
N GLN A 142 12.05 -42.06 -10.42
CA GLN A 142 11.03 -42.89 -11.08
C GLN A 142 9.79 -42.03 -11.39
N SER A 143 9.36 -41.22 -10.44
CA SER A 143 8.23 -40.29 -10.59
C SER A 143 8.62 -39.03 -11.37
N ASN A 144 9.87 -38.56 -11.24
CA ASN A 144 10.34 -37.30 -11.80
C ASN A 144 11.63 -37.48 -12.63
N PRO A 145 11.60 -38.21 -13.77
CA PRO A 145 12.80 -38.46 -14.57
C PRO A 145 13.41 -37.19 -15.18
N GLY A 146 12.63 -36.10 -15.28
CA GLY A 146 13.07 -34.78 -15.77
C GLY A 146 13.99 -34.01 -14.82
N LEU A 147 14.24 -34.51 -13.61
CA LEU A 147 15.19 -33.91 -12.67
C LEU A 147 16.66 -34.19 -13.03
N ILE A 148 16.94 -35.13 -13.93
CA ILE A 148 18.30 -35.37 -14.43
C ILE A 148 18.86 -34.08 -15.06
N GLY A 149 20.03 -33.67 -14.60
CA GLY A 149 20.71 -32.44 -15.02
C GLY A 149 20.32 -31.21 -14.20
N GLN A 150 19.35 -31.30 -13.30
CA GLN A 150 19.00 -30.21 -12.39
C GLN A 150 19.97 -30.15 -11.22
N ARG A 151 20.29 -28.95 -10.76
CA ARG A 151 21.14 -28.75 -9.58
C ARG A 151 20.27 -28.79 -8.32
N VAL A 152 20.80 -29.37 -7.24
CA VAL A 152 20.15 -29.44 -5.93
C VAL A 152 21.11 -29.09 -4.81
N ASN A 153 20.56 -28.51 -3.74
CA ASN A 153 21.20 -28.41 -2.44
C ASN A 153 20.54 -29.41 -1.49
N VAL A 154 21.35 -30.27 -0.88
CA VAL A 154 20.89 -31.37 -0.03
C VAL A 154 21.54 -31.24 1.34
N THR A 155 20.73 -31.16 2.40
CA THR A 155 21.24 -31.21 3.78
C THR A 155 21.05 -32.62 4.34
N GLY A 156 22.13 -33.23 4.82
CA GLY A 156 22.11 -34.59 5.36
C GLY A 156 23.37 -34.91 6.15
N ILE A 157 23.55 -36.19 6.48
CA ILE A 157 24.71 -36.71 7.21
C ILE A 157 25.60 -37.50 6.24
N LEU A 158 26.90 -37.18 6.19
CA LEU A 158 27.89 -37.90 5.37
C LEU A 158 28.04 -39.35 5.84
N ALA A 159 27.47 -40.28 5.10
CA ALA A 159 27.46 -41.71 5.41
C ALA A 159 27.31 -42.53 4.13
N ALA A 160 28.01 -43.67 4.03
CA ALA A 160 27.96 -44.49 2.82
C ALA A 160 26.53 -44.96 2.52
N TYR A 161 26.12 -44.85 1.26
CA TYR A 161 24.85 -45.37 0.77
C TYR A 161 25.07 -46.08 -0.57
N ASN A 162 24.59 -47.33 -0.68
CA ASN A 162 24.92 -48.24 -1.79
C ASN A 162 26.42 -48.30 -2.14
N ASN A 163 27.30 -48.25 -1.12
CA ASN A 163 28.76 -48.19 -1.23
C ASN A 163 29.35 -46.97 -1.98
N PHE A 164 28.55 -45.98 -2.35
CA PHE A 164 29.03 -44.65 -2.72
C PHE A 164 29.40 -43.82 -1.47
N ALA A 165 30.12 -42.72 -1.65
CA ALA A 165 30.00 -41.60 -0.72
C ALA A 165 28.51 -41.20 -0.68
N GLY A 166 27.95 -40.89 0.49
CA GLY A 166 26.50 -40.75 0.59
C GLY A 166 26.03 -39.69 1.56
N LEU A 167 24.78 -39.25 1.34
CA LEU A 167 24.03 -38.43 2.27
C LEU A 167 22.82 -39.23 2.77
N LYS A 168 22.83 -39.54 4.06
CA LYS A 168 21.72 -40.18 4.76
C LYS A 168 21.09 -39.23 5.75
N SER A 169 19.96 -39.63 6.33
CA SER A 169 19.20 -38.78 7.27
C SER A 169 18.96 -37.38 6.67
N VAL A 170 18.63 -37.33 5.38
CA VAL A 170 18.43 -36.10 4.63
C VAL A 170 17.26 -35.32 5.24
N SER A 171 17.52 -34.08 5.63
CA SER A 171 16.52 -33.20 6.24
C SER A 171 15.89 -32.26 5.21
N THR A 172 16.65 -31.82 4.21
CA THR A 172 16.15 -30.94 3.14
C THR A 172 16.75 -31.27 1.78
N ILE A 173 15.94 -31.12 0.72
CA ILE A 173 16.35 -31.14 -0.68
C ILE A 173 15.69 -29.92 -1.34
N GLN A 174 16.48 -29.09 -2.00
CA GLN A 174 16.01 -27.89 -2.72
C GLN A 174 16.62 -27.89 -4.12
N LEU A 175 15.83 -27.65 -5.17
CA LEU A 175 16.40 -27.37 -6.50
C LEU A 175 17.14 -26.03 -6.43
N ALA A 176 18.36 -26.00 -6.96
CA ALA A 176 19.12 -24.77 -7.14
C ALA A 176 18.83 -24.25 -8.54
N ASP A 177 18.50 -22.95 -8.66
CA ASP A 177 18.11 -22.33 -9.92
C ASP A 177 19.12 -22.60 -11.03
N ALA A 178 18.61 -22.96 -12.21
CA ALA A 178 19.41 -23.25 -13.37
C ALA A 178 19.95 -21.94 -13.98
N GLU A 179 21.26 -21.70 -13.89
CA GLU A 179 22.08 -21.16 -14.98
C GLU A 179 23.57 -21.14 -14.58
N GLY A 180 24.39 -21.84 -15.38
CA GLY A 180 25.82 -22.03 -15.13
C GLY A 180 26.52 -22.74 -16.30
N GLN A 181 26.58 -22.10 -17.47
CA GLN A 181 27.60 -22.33 -18.48
C GLN A 181 28.02 -20.98 -19.11
N PRO A 182 29.32 -20.76 -19.39
CA PRO A 182 29.90 -19.44 -19.61
C PRO A 182 29.83 -18.99 -21.07
N ASN A 183 29.57 -17.71 -21.33
CA ASN A 183 29.86 -17.06 -22.61
C ASN A 183 31.21 -16.32 -22.49
N PRO A 184 32.11 -16.41 -23.48
CA PRO A 184 33.50 -15.97 -23.35
C PRO A 184 33.59 -14.44 -23.40
N GLY A 185 33.85 -13.81 -22.26
CA GLY A 185 34.00 -12.36 -22.18
C GLY A 185 34.21 -11.75 -20.79
N GLU A 186 33.98 -12.49 -19.69
CA GLU A 186 34.22 -11.97 -18.35
C GLU A 186 35.58 -12.44 -17.80
N THR A 187 36.51 -11.51 -17.71
CA THR A 187 37.56 -11.57 -16.70
C THR A 187 36.88 -11.54 -15.34
N GLN A 188 37.22 -12.50 -14.47
CA GLN A 188 36.92 -12.53 -13.03
C GLN A 188 36.80 -11.11 -12.45
N PRO A 189 35.64 -10.71 -11.89
CA PRO A 189 35.63 -9.68 -10.87
C PRO A 189 36.37 -10.26 -9.67
N GLY A 190 37.53 -9.70 -9.35
CA GLY A 190 38.21 -9.98 -8.10
C GLY A 190 37.24 -9.82 -6.94
N GLN A 191 37.49 -10.54 -5.84
CA GLN A 191 36.87 -10.27 -4.54
C GLN A 191 36.63 -8.76 -4.37
N PRO A 192 35.37 -8.29 -4.31
CA PRO A 192 35.09 -7.04 -3.65
C PRO A 192 35.51 -7.24 -2.20
N GLY A 193 36.39 -6.37 -1.71
CA GLY A 193 36.91 -6.43 -0.35
C GLY A 193 35.78 -6.57 0.69
N GLY A 194 36.13 -7.11 1.85
CA GLY A 194 35.25 -7.21 3.02
C GLY A 194 34.77 -5.84 3.51
N GLY A 195 33.85 -5.22 2.78
CA GLY A 195 33.08 -4.07 3.19
C GLY A 195 31.82 -4.54 3.91
N ALA A 196 31.60 -4.03 5.12
CA ALA A 196 30.30 -4.14 5.78
C ALA A 196 29.19 -3.58 4.86
N ASN A 197 27.98 -4.13 4.93
CA ASN A 197 26.81 -3.57 4.24
C ASN A 197 26.72 -2.05 4.51
N PRO A 198 26.50 -1.21 3.50
CA PRO A 198 26.38 0.23 3.71
C PRO A 198 25.24 0.53 4.70
N ALA A 199 25.58 1.11 5.86
CA ALA A 199 24.58 1.55 6.82
C ALA A 199 23.96 2.86 6.33
N LEU A 200 22.63 2.89 6.19
CA LEU A 200 21.90 4.08 5.78
C LEU A 200 21.65 5.00 6.99
N PRO A 201 22.03 6.29 6.92
CA PRO A 201 21.68 7.25 7.96
C PRO A 201 20.16 7.37 8.14
N ASP A 202 19.75 7.78 9.34
CA ASP A 202 18.36 8.16 9.57
C ASP A 202 18.02 9.49 8.87
N GLY A 203 16.74 9.86 8.91
CA GLY A 203 16.20 11.05 8.27
C GLY A 203 16.32 12.32 9.10
N THR A 204 17.04 12.33 10.22
CA THR A 204 17.09 13.49 11.13
C THR A 204 17.57 14.74 10.39
N GLY A 205 16.73 15.78 10.38
CA GLY A 205 17.02 17.04 9.69
C GLY A 205 16.81 16.99 8.17
N LYS A 206 16.22 15.92 7.65
CA LYS A 206 15.86 15.74 6.24
C LYS A 206 14.36 15.97 6.02
N ARG A 207 14.00 16.51 4.86
CA ARG A 207 12.62 16.84 4.51
C ARG A 207 12.15 16.04 3.29
N VAL A 208 10.96 15.48 3.40
CA VAL A 208 10.28 14.71 2.35
C VAL A 208 8.97 15.42 1.98
N LEU A 209 8.77 15.66 0.69
CA LEU A 209 7.55 16.22 0.14
C LEU A 209 6.80 15.13 -0.64
N PHE A 210 5.53 14.90 -0.34
CA PHE A 210 4.66 14.00 -1.10
C PHE A 210 3.80 14.80 -2.06
N ASP A 211 3.67 14.33 -3.31
CA ASP A 211 2.73 14.92 -4.25
C ASP A 211 1.28 14.60 -3.88
N ASN A 212 0.43 15.62 -3.82
CA ASN A 212 -1.02 15.51 -3.80
C ASN A 212 -1.67 16.44 -4.85
N ALA A 213 -0.88 16.90 -5.83
CA ALA A 213 -1.32 17.86 -6.83
C ALA A 213 -1.74 17.22 -8.16
N HIS A 214 -1.63 15.90 -8.31
CA HIS A 214 -1.89 15.18 -9.56
C HIS A 214 -2.94 14.07 -9.37
N ALA A 215 -3.95 14.37 -8.54
CA ALA A 215 -5.09 13.51 -8.26
C ALA A 215 -4.71 12.17 -7.59
N GLN A 216 -3.82 12.22 -6.60
CA GLN A 216 -3.51 11.10 -5.71
C GLN A 216 -4.72 10.59 -4.89
N THR A 217 -5.82 11.33 -4.92
CA THR A 217 -7.10 10.95 -4.32
C THR A 217 -8.12 10.49 -5.37
N ALA A 218 -7.71 10.22 -6.60
CA ALA A 218 -8.61 9.70 -7.63
C ALA A 218 -9.00 8.24 -7.35
N GLY A 219 -10.21 7.85 -7.73
CA GLY A 219 -10.64 6.46 -7.71
C GLY A 219 -10.69 5.82 -6.32
N ALA A 220 -9.93 4.75 -6.11
CA ALA A 220 -10.17 3.77 -5.06
C ALA A 220 -9.44 4.00 -3.73
N ALA A 221 -8.35 4.76 -3.74
CA ALA A 221 -7.51 5.04 -2.57
C ALA A 221 -7.23 6.54 -2.43
N ASP A 222 -6.54 6.91 -1.36
CA ASP A 222 -6.02 8.25 -1.11
C ASP A 222 -4.52 8.14 -0.88
N TRP A 223 -3.71 8.15 -1.94
CA TRP A 223 -2.25 8.00 -1.88
C TRP A 223 -1.55 9.25 -1.32
N ILE A 224 -1.92 9.64 -0.10
CA ILE A 224 -1.51 10.86 0.59
C ILE A 224 -1.09 10.54 2.03
N ILE A 225 -0.30 11.43 2.63
CA ILE A 225 0.38 11.21 3.93
C ILE A 225 -0.54 11.11 5.16
N ASP A 226 -1.82 11.43 5.02
CA ASP A 226 -2.88 11.29 6.04
C ASP A 226 -4.11 10.53 5.50
N GLY A 227 -3.90 9.76 4.43
CA GLY A 227 -4.83 8.80 3.86
C GLY A 227 -4.12 7.47 3.68
N ALA A 228 -4.45 6.71 2.65
CA ALA A 228 -3.91 5.37 2.38
C ALA A 228 -2.36 5.24 2.39
N PHE A 229 -1.56 6.31 2.46
CA PHE A 229 -0.10 6.25 2.65
C PHE A 229 0.34 6.73 4.07
N SER A 230 -0.55 6.72 5.06
CA SER A 230 -0.29 7.25 6.41
C SER A 230 0.76 6.46 7.17
N ASP A 231 0.73 5.12 7.10
CA ASP A 231 1.71 4.24 7.72
C ASP A 231 3.10 4.43 7.08
N PHE A 232 3.17 4.67 5.76
CA PHE A 232 4.43 5.02 5.11
C PHE A 232 4.95 6.37 5.60
N ALA A 233 4.08 7.38 5.67
CA ALA A 233 4.45 8.69 6.21
C ALA A 233 4.91 8.60 7.67
N ASP A 234 4.26 7.78 8.49
CA ASP A 234 4.63 7.53 9.89
C ASP A 234 5.92 6.74 10.02
N GLY A 235 6.18 5.76 9.14
CA GLY A 235 7.45 5.06 9.03
C GLY A 235 8.61 6.02 8.73
N LEU A 236 8.40 7.00 7.84
CA LEU A 236 9.38 8.05 7.57
C LEU A 236 9.57 8.99 8.77
N ARG A 237 8.49 9.41 9.44
CA ARG A 237 8.59 10.23 10.66
C ARG A 237 9.33 9.51 11.78
N ALA A 238 9.06 8.22 11.97
CA ALA A 238 9.75 7.36 12.92
C ALA A 238 11.24 7.21 12.57
N ALA A 239 11.58 7.25 11.28
CA ALA A 239 12.96 7.33 10.80
C ALA A 239 13.58 8.73 10.89
N GLY A 240 12.89 9.75 11.44
CA GLY A 240 13.43 11.09 11.71
C GLY A 240 13.15 12.15 10.64
N PHE A 241 12.45 11.81 9.56
CA PHE A 241 12.11 12.75 8.49
C PHE A 241 11.01 13.73 8.90
N ALA A 242 11.11 14.98 8.43
CA ALA A 242 9.96 15.85 8.33
C ALA A 242 9.19 15.54 7.03
N VAL A 243 7.90 15.23 7.13
CA VAL A 243 7.05 14.81 6.01
C VAL A 243 5.95 15.84 5.78
N GLU A 244 5.88 16.38 4.56
CA GLU A 244 4.93 17.41 4.13
C GLU A 244 4.26 17.00 2.80
N SER A 245 3.17 17.68 2.44
CA SER A 245 2.42 17.44 1.20
C SER A 245 2.46 18.66 0.27
N LEU A 246 2.57 18.40 -1.03
CA LEU A 246 2.42 19.37 -2.11
C LEU A 246 0.95 19.38 -2.55
N GLU A 247 0.23 20.40 -2.09
CA GLU A 247 -1.20 20.55 -2.34
C GLU A 247 -1.47 21.58 -3.43
N ARG A 248 -2.56 21.40 -4.18
CA ARG A 248 -3.12 22.50 -4.98
C ARG A 248 -3.92 23.44 -4.10
N THR A 249 -3.84 24.73 -4.36
CA THR A 249 -4.71 25.71 -3.71
C THR A 249 -6.14 25.56 -4.23
N ALA A 250 -7.14 25.64 -3.33
CA ALA A 250 -8.54 25.71 -3.73
C ALA A 250 -8.76 26.80 -4.80
N PRO A 251 -9.48 26.51 -5.91
CA PRO A 251 -10.38 25.37 -6.10
C PRO A 251 -9.75 24.14 -6.80
N HIS A 252 -8.45 23.87 -6.57
CA HIS A 252 -7.74 22.67 -7.03
C HIS A 252 -7.70 22.50 -8.56
N ARG A 253 -7.55 23.62 -9.28
CA ARG A 253 -7.49 23.64 -10.75
C ARG A 253 -6.13 23.17 -11.27
N PHE A 254 -6.14 22.59 -12.46
CA PHE A 254 -4.96 22.09 -13.18
C PHE A 254 -4.38 23.09 -14.21
N ASP A 255 -4.73 24.37 -14.09
CA ASP A 255 -4.33 25.43 -15.03
C ASP A 255 -2.88 25.90 -14.87
N THR A 256 -2.28 25.64 -13.71
CA THR A 256 -0.90 26.03 -13.40
C THR A 256 -0.05 24.83 -12.97
N PRO A 257 1.25 24.82 -13.31
CA PRO A 257 2.20 23.84 -12.79
C PRO A 257 2.21 23.86 -11.25
N ALA A 258 1.95 22.73 -10.62
CA ALA A 258 2.05 22.58 -9.18
C ALA A 258 3.47 22.21 -8.76
N ILE A 259 4.13 21.36 -9.55
CA ILE A 259 5.52 20.99 -9.35
C ILE A 259 6.41 22.06 -9.98
N THR A 260 7.17 22.76 -9.15
CA THR A 260 8.15 23.76 -9.61
C THR A 260 9.44 23.61 -8.83
N TYR A 261 10.57 23.96 -9.45
CA TYR A 261 11.87 23.88 -8.76
C TYR A 261 11.88 24.67 -7.44
N ASN A 262 11.23 25.84 -7.39
CA ASN A 262 11.13 26.64 -6.17
C ASN A 262 10.37 25.95 -5.04
N ARG A 263 9.42 25.06 -5.34
CA ARG A 263 8.73 24.25 -4.34
C ARG A 263 9.58 23.06 -3.90
N LEU A 264 10.37 22.48 -4.80
CA LEU A 264 11.16 21.27 -4.52
C LEU A 264 12.50 21.54 -3.83
N LYS A 265 13.19 22.63 -4.16
CA LYS A 265 14.60 22.88 -3.76
C LYS A 265 14.88 22.91 -2.25
N ASP A 266 13.85 23.11 -1.43
CA ASP A 266 13.97 23.14 0.04
C ASP A 266 13.74 21.76 0.69
N TYR A 267 13.55 20.71 -0.12
CA TYR A 267 13.36 19.32 0.30
C TYR A 267 14.51 18.43 -0.16
N ASP A 268 14.72 17.32 0.54
CA ASP A 268 15.73 16.33 0.16
C ASP A 268 15.17 15.28 -0.79
N VAL A 269 13.91 14.88 -0.57
CA VAL A 269 13.21 13.84 -1.34
C VAL A 269 11.81 14.32 -1.72
N PHE A 270 11.43 14.10 -2.98
CA PHE A 270 10.07 14.28 -3.50
C PHE A 270 9.46 12.91 -3.84
N VAL A 271 8.40 12.51 -3.17
CA VAL A 271 7.70 11.26 -3.41
C VAL A 271 6.46 11.56 -4.26
N ILE A 272 6.27 10.78 -5.33
CA ILE A 272 5.16 10.92 -6.26
C ILE A 272 4.38 9.61 -6.28
N PRO A 273 3.34 9.51 -5.44
CA PRO A 273 2.40 8.40 -5.47
C PRO A 273 1.48 8.52 -6.68
N GLU A 274 1.31 7.42 -7.40
CA GLU A 274 0.25 7.12 -8.38
C GLU A 274 -0.43 8.36 -8.99
N ALA A 275 0.34 9.16 -9.73
CA ALA A 275 -0.17 10.36 -10.35
C ALA A 275 -1.20 10.00 -11.42
N ASN A 276 -2.39 10.60 -11.33
CA ASN A 276 -3.51 10.35 -12.22
C ASN A 276 -3.80 11.54 -13.16
N ILE A 277 -2.92 12.56 -13.18
CA ILE A 277 -2.98 13.70 -14.09
C ILE A 277 -1.63 13.81 -14.79
N PRO A 278 -1.56 13.89 -16.13
CA PRO A 278 -0.30 14.00 -16.84
C PRO A 278 0.46 15.27 -16.43
N PHE A 279 1.77 15.13 -16.27
CA PHE A 279 2.63 16.26 -16.01
C PHE A 279 2.69 17.19 -17.21
N LYS A 280 2.71 18.49 -16.93
CA LYS A 280 3.10 19.49 -17.91
C LYS A 280 4.59 19.40 -18.17
N THR A 281 5.03 19.80 -19.37
CA THR A 281 6.47 19.83 -19.71
C THR A 281 7.30 20.63 -18.68
N ALA A 282 6.77 21.74 -18.17
CA ALA A 282 7.46 22.52 -17.14
C ALA A 282 7.61 21.80 -15.78
N GLU A 283 6.70 20.88 -15.44
CA GLU A 283 6.77 20.09 -14.21
C GLU A 283 7.82 18.98 -14.35
N GLN A 284 7.83 18.32 -15.51
CA GLN A 284 8.89 17.41 -15.93
C GLN A 284 10.28 18.08 -15.86
N ASP A 285 10.44 19.28 -16.43
CA ASP A 285 11.69 20.04 -16.37
C ASP A 285 12.10 20.38 -14.92
N ALA A 286 11.14 20.76 -14.07
CA ALA A 286 11.38 21.07 -12.67
C ALA A 286 11.87 19.86 -11.87
N ILE A 287 11.32 18.66 -12.13
CA ILE A 287 11.77 17.41 -11.50
C ILE A 287 13.21 17.11 -11.93
N VAL A 288 13.52 17.17 -13.23
CA VAL A 288 14.88 16.94 -13.73
C VAL A 288 15.86 17.94 -13.11
N GLN A 289 15.53 19.23 -13.10
CA GLN A 289 16.36 20.27 -12.50
C GLN A 289 16.62 20.02 -11.01
N PHE A 290 15.58 19.65 -10.26
CA PHE A 290 15.69 19.35 -8.83
C PHE A 290 16.64 18.17 -8.58
N VAL A 291 16.48 17.07 -9.31
CA VAL A 291 17.30 15.88 -9.13
C VAL A 291 18.74 16.14 -9.60
N GLN A 292 18.96 16.73 -10.78
CA GLN A 292 20.32 17.06 -11.24
C GLN A 292 21.08 17.96 -10.25
N GLY A 293 20.36 18.86 -9.57
CA GLY A 293 20.88 19.73 -8.52
C GLY A 293 21.20 19.04 -7.19
N GLY A 294 20.97 17.73 -7.07
CA GLY A 294 21.24 16.95 -5.86
C GLY A 294 20.00 16.52 -5.09
N GLY A 295 18.80 16.93 -5.49
CA GLY A 295 17.53 16.43 -4.95
C GLY A 295 17.30 14.95 -5.29
N ALA A 296 16.26 14.35 -4.72
CA ALA A 296 15.91 12.97 -5.03
C ALA A 296 14.41 12.79 -5.23
N VAL A 297 14.01 11.86 -6.10
CA VAL A 297 12.59 11.59 -6.40
C VAL A 297 12.24 10.12 -6.26
N PHE A 298 11.07 9.79 -5.72
CA PHE A 298 10.57 8.41 -5.65
C PHE A 298 9.24 8.32 -6.40
N PHE A 299 9.22 7.58 -7.50
CA PHE A 299 8.01 7.30 -8.27
C PHE A 299 7.39 5.98 -7.81
N ILE A 300 6.14 6.03 -7.37
CA ILE A 300 5.37 4.85 -6.97
C ILE A 300 4.22 4.73 -7.97
N ALA A 301 4.35 3.81 -8.92
CA ALA A 301 3.38 3.61 -9.98
C ALA A 301 2.40 2.49 -9.62
N ASP A 302 1.54 2.18 -10.58
CA ASP A 302 0.75 0.95 -10.59
C ASP A 302 0.70 0.39 -12.03
N HIS A 303 0.05 -0.75 -12.20
CA HIS A 303 -0.11 -1.46 -13.45
C HIS A 303 -0.78 -0.64 -14.56
N TYR A 304 -0.62 -1.10 -15.81
CA TYR A 304 -1.45 -0.61 -16.91
C TYR A 304 -2.90 -1.06 -16.72
N ASN A 305 -3.89 -0.24 -17.10
CA ASN A 305 -5.31 -0.39 -16.73
C ASN A 305 -5.62 -0.02 -15.26
N ALA A 306 -4.86 0.92 -14.68
CA ALA A 306 -5.05 1.48 -13.35
C ALA A 306 -5.61 2.92 -13.35
N ASP A 307 -6.10 3.46 -14.46
CA ASP A 307 -6.64 4.84 -14.55
C ASP A 307 -7.81 5.05 -13.57
N ARG A 308 -7.58 5.88 -12.56
CA ARG A 308 -8.45 6.03 -11.40
C ARG A 308 -9.51 7.10 -11.57
N ASN A 309 -9.32 8.03 -12.50
CA ASN A 309 -10.24 9.14 -12.78
C ASN A 309 -10.86 9.07 -14.20
N LYS A 310 -10.58 8.00 -14.95
CA LYS A 310 -11.13 7.72 -16.28
C LYS A 310 -10.69 8.76 -17.32
N ASN A 311 -9.48 9.29 -17.19
CA ASN A 311 -8.90 10.26 -18.11
C ASN A 311 -8.00 9.63 -19.19
N ARG A 312 -7.82 8.32 -19.15
CA ARG A 312 -6.98 7.48 -20.02
C ARG A 312 -5.48 7.58 -19.74
N TRP A 313 -5.07 8.12 -18.60
CA TRP A 313 -3.70 8.15 -18.15
C TRP A 313 -3.55 7.24 -16.94
N ASP A 314 -2.80 6.16 -17.11
CA ASP A 314 -2.27 5.37 -16.00
C ASP A 314 -1.04 6.08 -15.40
N SER A 315 -0.74 5.84 -14.12
CA SER A 315 0.42 6.46 -13.46
C SER A 315 1.75 6.13 -14.14
N SER A 316 1.90 4.90 -14.66
CA SER A 316 3.04 4.48 -15.48
C SER A 316 3.21 5.34 -16.73
N GLU A 317 2.11 5.76 -17.38
CA GLU A 317 2.12 6.64 -18.56
C GLU A 317 2.45 8.09 -18.18
N VAL A 318 1.89 8.57 -17.06
CA VAL A 318 2.22 9.90 -16.52
C VAL A 318 3.71 10.01 -16.25
N PHE A 319 4.29 8.98 -15.61
CA PHE A 319 5.71 8.95 -15.28
C PHE A 319 6.59 8.76 -16.50
N ASN A 320 6.22 7.89 -17.43
CA ASN A 320 6.95 7.71 -18.70
C ASN A 320 6.95 9.00 -19.54
N GLY A 321 5.90 9.82 -19.42
CA GLY A 321 5.75 11.09 -20.14
C GLY A 321 4.94 10.96 -21.43
N TYR A 322 4.25 9.84 -21.65
CA TYR A 322 3.43 9.58 -22.83
C TYR A 322 2.41 8.48 -22.57
N ARG A 323 1.31 8.51 -23.33
CA ARG A 323 0.30 7.44 -23.35
C ARG A 323 0.63 6.34 -24.37
N ARG A 324 0.45 5.09 -23.97
CA ARG A 324 0.50 3.90 -24.83
C ARG A 324 -0.51 4.06 -25.95
N GLY A 325 -0.10 3.84 -27.20
CA GLY A 325 -0.99 3.97 -28.36
C GLY A 325 -1.46 5.38 -28.73
N ALA A 326 -1.01 6.40 -27.99
CA ALA A 326 -1.33 7.81 -28.20
C ALA A 326 -0.09 8.71 -28.21
N TYR A 327 1.10 8.15 -28.49
CA TYR A 327 2.36 8.90 -28.50
C TYR A 327 2.32 10.15 -29.38
N GLY A 328 1.77 10.07 -30.60
CA GLY A 328 1.70 11.22 -31.51
C GLY A 328 0.63 12.27 -31.15
N LEU A 329 -0.34 11.93 -30.31
CA LEU A 329 -1.42 12.84 -29.90
C LEU A 329 -1.93 12.43 -28.49
N PRO A 330 -1.42 13.06 -27.40
CA PRO A 330 -1.80 12.70 -26.04
C PRO A 330 -3.30 12.79 -25.75
N THR A 331 -4.03 13.60 -26.51
CA THR A 331 -5.48 13.80 -26.42
C THR A 331 -6.30 12.81 -27.25
N LYS A 332 -5.67 11.80 -27.88
CA LYS A 332 -6.37 10.79 -28.66
C LYS A 332 -7.47 10.13 -27.82
N GLY A 333 -8.67 10.06 -28.41
CA GLY A 333 -9.87 9.50 -27.77
C GLY A 333 -10.61 10.44 -26.83
N MET A 334 -10.12 11.67 -26.59
CA MET A 334 -10.79 12.67 -25.74
C MET A 334 -11.85 13.47 -26.49
N SER A 335 -12.86 13.96 -25.76
CA SER A 335 -13.79 14.97 -26.30
C SER A 335 -13.09 16.33 -26.53
N ALA A 336 -13.68 17.22 -27.31
CA ALA A 336 -13.13 18.57 -27.52
C ALA A 336 -13.01 19.38 -26.21
N GLU A 337 -13.96 19.22 -25.29
CA GLU A 337 -13.93 19.87 -23.98
C GLU A 337 -12.80 19.31 -23.10
N GLU A 338 -12.66 17.99 -23.07
CA GLU A 338 -11.62 17.30 -22.30
C GLU A 338 -10.21 17.62 -22.84
N ALA A 339 -10.03 17.57 -24.15
CA ALA A 339 -8.75 17.89 -24.80
C ALA A 339 -8.32 19.35 -24.61
N SER A 340 -9.27 20.27 -24.41
CA SER A 340 -8.99 21.70 -24.15
C SER A 340 -8.97 22.05 -22.67
N SER A 341 -9.20 21.08 -21.78
CA SER A 341 -9.22 21.27 -20.34
C SER A 341 -7.88 21.80 -19.81
N PRO A 342 -7.87 22.54 -18.68
CA PRO A 342 -6.63 23.03 -18.07
C PRO A 342 -5.61 21.93 -17.78
N ALA A 343 -6.08 20.71 -17.44
CA ALA A 343 -5.22 19.58 -17.16
C ALA A 343 -4.39 19.16 -18.38
N MET A 344 -4.98 19.18 -19.59
CA MET A 344 -4.30 18.78 -20.83
C MET A 344 -3.48 19.91 -21.49
N GLN A 345 -3.57 21.14 -21.00
CA GLN A 345 -2.76 22.24 -21.52
C GLN A 345 -1.27 22.03 -21.20
N ASN A 346 -0.42 22.19 -22.21
CA ASN A 346 1.04 22.04 -22.14
C ASN A 346 1.51 20.62 -21.76
N VAL A 347 0.71 19.60 -22.09
CA VAL A 347 1.10 18.19 -22.05
C VAL A 347 1.65 17.80 -23.42
N THR A 348 2.86 17.27 -23.45
CA THR A 348 3.52 16.80 -24.68
C THR A 348 4.07 15.40 -24.45
N SER A 349 3.80 14.49 -25.39
CA SER A 349 4.40 13.15 -25.32
C SER A 349 5.91 13.22 -25.53
N SER A 350 6.64 12.57 -24.64
CA SER A 350 8.05 12.23 -24.85
C SER A 350 8.39 11.00 -24.03
N ASP A 351 9.41 10.25 -24.44
CA ASP A 351 9.97 9.14 -23.65
C ASP A 351 10.81 9.67 -22.48
N TRP A 352 10.20 10.56 -21.69
CA TRP A 352 10.84 11.45 -20.73
C TRP A 352 11.61 10.66 -19.67
N LEU A 353 10.97 9.67 -19.05
CA LEU A 353 11.59 8.92 -17.97
C LEU A 353 12.83 8.16 -18.45
N ALA A 354 12.75 7.53 -19.63
CA ALA A 354 13.87 6.81 -20.22
C ALA A 354 15.03 7.76 -20.58
N ASN A 355 14.73 8.89 -21.21
CA ASN A 355 15.71 9.88 -21.62
C ASN A 355 16.49 10.47 -20.43
N HIS A 356 15.79 10.75 -19.33
CA HIS A 356 16.40 11.40 -18.18
C HIS A 356 16.98 10.39 -17.19
N PHE A 357 16.18 9.41 -16.75
CA PHE A 357 16.52 8.50 -15.65
C PHE A 357 17.02 7.13 -16.08
N GLY A 358 16.95 6.78 -17.38
CA GLY A 358 17.42 5.49 -17.88
C GLY A 358 16.50 4.32 -17.54
N VAL A 359 15.25 4.58 -17.16
CA VAL A 359 14.23 3.56 -16.89
C VAL A 359 12.92 3.89 -17.58
N ARG A 360 12.07 2.87 -17.78
CA ARG A 360 10.69 3.02 -18.22
C ARG A 360 9.80 2.10 -17.39
N PHE A 361 8.64 2.59 -16.93
CA PHE A 361 7.61 1.68 -16.42
C PHE A 361 7.04 0.89 -17.59
N ARG A 362 7.00 -0.45 -17.48
CA ARG A 362 6.38 -1.30 -18.50
C ARG A 362 4.87 -1.27 -18.31
N TYR A 363 4.14 -1.57 -19.38
CA TYR A 363 2.67 -1.61 -19.36
C TYR A 363 2.11 -3.00 -19.05
N ASN A 364 2.94 -3.85 -18.45
CA ASN A 364 2.53 -5.16 -17.97
C ASN A 364 1.72 -5.03 -16.67
N ALA A 365 1.02 -6.10 -16.33
CA ALA A 365 0.10 -6.16 -15.21
C ALA A 365 0.14 -7.61 -14.68
N LEU A 366 1.12 -7.84 -13.83
CA LEU A 366 1.39 -9.11 -13.16
C LEU A 366 0.38 -9.31 -12.04
N GLY A 367 0.02 -10.54 -11.72
CA GLY A 367 -0.88 -10.85 -10.62
C GLY A 367 -0.17 -10.85 -9.26
N ASP A 368 -0.87 -11.33 -8.24
CA ASP A 368 -0.35 -11.36 -6.87
C ASP A 368 0.90 -12.24 -6.76
N VAL A 369 1.99 -11.69 -6.20
CA VAL A 369 3.23 -12.42 -5.95
C VAL A 369 4.09 -11.70 -4.90
N ASN A 370 4.95 -12.45 -4.20
CA ASN A 370 6.04 -11.87 -3.43
C ASN A 370 7.30 -11.85 -4.30
N ALA A 371 7.87 -10.67 -4.55
CA ALA A 371 9.15 -10.50 -5.21
C ALA A 371 10.28 -10.92 -4.27
N THR A 372 10.92 -12.06 -4.55
CA THR A 372 11.94 -12.67 -3.67
C THR A 372 13.36 -12.66 -4.25
N ASP A 373 13.54 -12.23 -5.49
CA ASP A 373 14.88 -11.98 -6.05
C ASP A 373 15.32 -10.57 -5.67
N ILE A 374 15.97 -10.48 -4.50
CA ILE A 374 16.43 -9.24 -3.89
C ILE A 374 17.92 -9.06 -4.15
N VAL A 375 18.31 -7.93 -4.75
CA VAL A 375 19.72 -7.61 -4.96
C VAL A 375 20.42 -7.42 -3.62
N ALA A 376 21.62 -7.96 -3.46
CA ALA A 376 22.37 -7.89 -2.22
C ALA A 376 22.59 -6.42 -1.73
N PRO A 377 22.59 -6.16 -0.42
CA PRO A 377 22.76 -4.80 0.13
C PRO A 377 24.02 -4.07 -0.37
N SER A 378 25.12 -4.79 -0.58
CA SER A 378 26.36 -4.23 -1.14
C SER A 378 26.25 -3.78 -2.61
N GLN A 379 25.22 -4.23 -3.32
CA GLN A 379 24.90 -3.91 -4.71
C GLN A 379 23.64 -3.05 -4.86
N SER A 380 22.98 -2.73 -3.75
CA SER A 380 21.78 -1.89 -3.66
C SER A 380 21.97 -0.72 -2.67
N PHE A 381 23.22 -0.34 -2.38
CA PHE A 381 23.54 0.79 -1.50
C PHE A 381 22.95 0.68 -0.08
N GLY A 382 22.76 -0.54 0.40
CA GLY A 382 22.15 -0.83 1.70
C GLY A 382 20.63 -0.86 1.70
N ILE A 383 19.93 -0.49 0.61
CA ILE A 383 18.46 -0.38 0.55
C ILE A 383 17.78 -1.70 0.92
N THR A 384 18.34 -2.82 0.48
CA THR A 384 17.75 -4.15 0.67
C THR A 384 18.24 -4.86 1.93
N SER A 385 18.88 -4.15 2.85
CA SER A 385 19.39 -4.75 4.08
C SER A 385 18.24 -5.29 4.95
N GLY A 386 18.18 -6.61 5.11
CA GLY A 386 17.11 -7.28 5.87
C GLY A 386 15.79 -7.43 5.11
N VAL A 387 15.75 -7.10 3.81
CA VAL A 387 14.60 -7.32 2.94
C VAL A 387 14.74 -8.69 2.29
N SER A 388 13.76 -9.57 2.50
CA SER A 388 13.68 -10.91 1.91
C SER A 388 12.60 -11.00 0.84
N ALA A 389 11.54 -10.21 0.96
CA ALA A 389 10.49 -10.10 -0.05
C ALA A 389 9.84 -8.72 -0.07
N VAL A 390 9.32 -8.33 -1.24
CA VAL A 390 8.42 -7.20 -1.40
C VAL A 390 7.13 -7.70 -2.05
N ALA A 391 5.96 -7.42 -1.48
CA ALA A 391 4.69 -7.87 -2.03
C ALA A 391 4.37 -7.15 -3.35
N MET A 392 3.53 -7.77 -4.16
CA MET A 392 2.94 -7.18 -5.36
C MET A 392 1.50 -7.66 -5.46
N HIS A 393 0.59 -6.72 -5.65
CA HIS A 393 -0.84 -6.94 -5.86
C HIS A 393 -1.27 -6.25 -7.14
N ALA A 394 -1.28 -7.04 -8.22
CA ALA A 394 -1.62 -6.56 -9.55
C ALA A 394 -0.60 -5.56 -10.17
N GLY A 395 0.71 -5.62 -9.89
CA GLY A 395 1.67 -4.57 -10.29
C GLY A 395 2.25 -4.59 -11.72
N SER A 396 3.06 -3.58 -12.03
CA SER A 396 3.94 -3.52 -13.22
C SER A 396 5.41 -3.76 -12.87
N THR A 397 6.25 -4.03 -13.88
CA THR A 397 7.70 -3.97 -13.77
C THR A 397 8.26 -2.77 -14.53
N LEU A 398 9.57 -2.55 -14.40
CA LEU A 398 10.34 -1.54 -15.10
C LEU A 398 11.25 -2.18 -16.14
N ALA A 399 11.66 -1.38 -17.12
CA ALA A 399 12.74 -1.69 -18.04
C ALA A 399 13.94 -0.81 -17.74
N ILE A 400 15.11 -1.42 -17.60
CA ILE A 400 16.39 -0.70 -17.58
C ILE A 400 16.76 -0.37 -19.02
N ILE A 401 16.86 0.92 -19.33
CA ILE A 401 17.22 1.44 -20.66
C ILE A 401 18.69 1.81 -20.71
N ASP A 402 19.19 2.49 -19.68
CA ASP A 402 20.58 2.92 -19.56
C ASP A 402 21.16 2.45 -18.22
N PRO A 403 21.91 1.33 -18.20
CA PRO A 403 22.49 0.80 -16.98
C PRO A 403 23.57 1.67 -16.32
N ALA A 404 24.11 2.68 -17.03
CA ALA A 404 25.00 3.65 -16.40
C ALA A 404 24.22 4.60 -15.48
N LYS A 405 22.93 4.82 -15.78
CA LYS A 405 22.04 5.63 -14.95
C LYS A 405 21.23 4.81 -13.97
N ALA A 406 20.74 3.64 -14.37
CA ALA A 406 19.74 2.90 -13.62
C ALA A 406 20.08 1.43 -13.35
N LYS A 407 19.52 0.91 -12.26
CA LYS A 407 19.73 -0.47 -11.80
C LYS A 407 18.48 -1.00 -11.11
N GLY A 408 18.09 -2.22 -11.44
CA GLY A 408 17.08 -2.98 -10.72
C GLY A 408 17.60 -3.51 -9.40
N ILE A 409 16.74 -3.53 -8.37
CA ILE A 409 17.10 -3.97 -7.02
C ILE A 409 16.14 -4.99 -6.41
N VAL A 410 14.94 -5.13 -6.98
CA VAL A 410 13.93 -6.14 -6.58
C VAL A 410 13.33 -6.70 -7.87
N TYR A 411 13.24 -8.02 -7.99
CA TYR A 411 12.67 -8.71 -9.14
C TYR A 411 11.63 -9.75 -8.69
N VAL A 412 10.59 -9.91 -9.51
CA VAL A 412 9.58 -10.94 -9.33
C VAL A 412 10.15 -12.33 -9.69
N PRO A 413 9.60 -13.43 -9.14
CA PRO A 413 9.94 -14.78 -9.58
C PRO A 413 9.61 -15.05 -11.05
N SER A 414 10.18 -16.10 -11.62
CA SER A 414 9.72 -16.65 -12.90
C SER A 414 8.37 -17.36 -12.74
N GLY A 415 7.57 -17.43 -13.80
CA GLY A 415 6.27 -18.13 -13.78
C GLY A 415 5.18 -17.38 -13.02
N VAL A 416 5.34 -16.08 -12.81
CA VAL A 416 4.33 -15.21 -12.19
C VAL A 416 3.00 -15.25 -12.95
N PRO A 417 1.86 -15.22 -12.24
CA PRO A 417 0.58 -15.13 -12.89
C PRO A 417 0.40 -13.77 -13.57
N LYS A 418 -0.40 -13.75 -14.62
CA LYS A 418 -1.00 -12.51 -15.14
C LYS A 418 -2.11 -12.06 -14.17
N TRP A 419 -2.28 -10.76 -13.96
CA TRP A 419 -3.46 -10.24 -13.28
C TRP A 419 -4.73 -10.54 -14.09
N GLY A 420 -5.78 -11.06 -13.45
CA GLY A 420 -6.99 -11.55 -14.15
C GLY A 420 -7.68 -10.50 -15.04
N SER A 421 -7.52 -9.22 -14.72
CA SER A 421 -8.11 -8.09 -15.46
C SER A 421 -7.12 -7.34 -16.34
N ALA A 422 -5.89 -7.85 -16.50
CA ALA A 422 -4.92 -7.23 -17.39
C ALA A 422 -5.39 -7.28 -18.85
N VAL A 423 -5.25 -6.15 -19.53
CA VAL A 423 -5.84 -5.88 -20.86
C VAL A 423 -5.00 -6.38 -22.03
N ASP A 424 -3.79 -6.88 -21.76
CA ASP A 424 -2.92 -7.52 -22.74
C ASP A 424 -2.36 -8.86 -22.21
N SER A 425 -1.15 -9.29 -22.60
CA SER A 425 -0.55 -10.53 -22.09
C SER A 425 -0.26 -10.51 -20.58
N GLY A 426 -0.22 -9.34 -19.92
CA GLY A 426 0.00 -9.17 -18.48
C GLY A 426 1.42 -9.49 -18.00
N VAL A 427 2.06 -10.53 -18.53
CA VAL A 427 3.46 -10.91 -18.28
C VAL A 427 4.17 -10.97 -19.63
N TYR A 428 5.31 -10.31 -19.77
CA TYR A 428 5.93 -10.06 -21.07
C TYR A 428 7.06 -11.03 -21.43
N ASN A 429 7.85 -11.44 -20.45
CA ASN A 429 9.04 -12.29 -20.61
C ASN A 429 9.02 -13.49 -19.64
N GLY A 430 7.87 -13.77 -19.02
CA GLY A 430 7.65 -14.94 -18.17
C GLY A 430 8.04 -14.74 -16.70
N GLY A 431 8.25 -13.50 -16.25
CA GLY A 431 8.75 -13.20 -14.90
C GLY A 431 10.27 -13.21 -14.79
N GLY A 432 10.78 -13.25 -13.56
CA GLY A 432 12.20 -13.22 -13.28
C GLY A 432 12.87 -11.91 -13.71
N ARG A 433 14.21 -11.92 -13.78
CA ARG A 433 14.99 -10.77 -14.25
C ARG A 433 14.73 -10.39 -15.72
N ALA A 434 14.30 -11.35 -16.54
CA ALA A 434 13.94 -11.10 -17.94
C ALA A 434 12.69 -10.22 -18.08
N GLU A 435 11.79 -10.24 -17.11
CA GLU A 435 10.63 -9.34 -17.02
C GLU A 435 11.04 -7.89 -16.66
N GLY A 436 12.29 -7.69 -16.24
CA GLY A 436 12.77 -6.43 -15.69
C GLY A 436 12.41 -6.26 -14.21
N PRO A 437 13.04 -5.29 -13.54
CA PRO A 437 12.88 -5.12 -12.10
C PRO A 437 11.48 -4.68 -11.71
N TYR A 438 11.00 -5.16 -10.58
CA TYR A 438 9.82 -4.63 -9.91
C TYR A 438 10.11 -3.29 -9.22
N ALA A 439 11.31 -3.16 -8.64
CA ALA A 439 11.80 -1.89 -8.11
C ALA A 439 13.22 -1.60 -8.62
N ALA A 440 13.47 -0.33 -8.94
CA ALA A 440 14.72 0.14 -9.52
C ALA A 440 15.16 1.47 -8.88
N ILE A 441 16.43 1.81 -9.09
CA ILE A 441 17.04 3.07 -8.69
C ILE A 441 17.78 3.70 -9.85
N ALA A 442 17.96 5.02 -9.81
CA ALA A 442 18.74 5.74 -10.79
C ALA A 442 19.60 6.87 -10.18
N LYS A 443 20.66 7.22 -10.90
CA LYS A 443 21.56 8.33 -10.62
C LYS A 443 21.55 9.30 -11.81
N ILE A 444 21.22 10.58 -11.55
CA ILE A 444 21.31 11.63 -12.57
C ILE A 444 21.93 12.89 -11.97
N GLY A 445 23.09 13.31 -12.49
CA GLY A 445 23.88 14.37 -11.88
C GLY A 445 24.17 14.06 -10.41
N LEU A 446 23.98 15.04 -9.52
CA LEU A 446 24.24 14.84 -8.09
C LEU A 446 23.08 14.15 -7.35
N GLY A 447 21.89 14.07 -7.94
CA GLY A 447 20.71 13.50 -7.30
C GLY A 447 20.47 12.04 -7.64
N LYS A 448 19.30 11.56 -7.21
CA LYS A 448 18.88 10.15 -7.28
C LYS A 448 17.41 10.01 -7.62
N ALA A 449 17.02 8.84 -8.11
CA ALA A 449 15.63 8.45 -8.19
C ALA A 449 15.42 7.00 -7.74
N ALA A 450 14.21 6.68 -7.30
CA ALA A 450 13.75 5.31 -7.07
C ALA A 450 12.39 5.10 -7.73
N PHE A 451 12.06 3.84 -7.99
CA PHE A 451 10.88 3.43 -8.73
C PHE A 451 10.34 2.11 -8.18
N ILE A 452 9.02 2.00 -8.03
CA ILE A 452 8.32 0.73 -7.76
C ILE A 452 7.05 0.68 -8.60
N GLY A 453 6.77 -0.47 -9.21
CA GLY A 453 5.71 -0.64 -10.20
C GLY A 453 4.31 -0.92 -9.64
N ASP A 454 4.11 -0.80 -8.33
CA ASP A 454 2.85 -1.07 -7.64
C ASP A 454 2.78 -0.23 -6.36
N SER A 455 1.63 0.37 -6.12
CA SER A 455 1.34 1.21 -4.96
C SER A 455 0.77 0.43 -3.78
N SER A 456 0.24 -0.77 -4.02
CA SER A 456 -0.42 -1.61 -3.01
C SER A 456 0.47 -1.90 -1.79
N PRO A 457 1.77 -2.22 -1.93
CA PRO A 457 2.67 -2.44 -0.78
C PRO A 457 2.94 -1.19 0.05
N VAL A 458 2.51 -0.02 -0.42
CA VAL A 458 2.64 1.25 0.30
C VAL A 458 1.33 1.61 0.99
N GLU A 459 0.21 1.02 0.55
CA GLU A 459 -1.12 1.33 1.05
C GLU A 459 -1.35 0.88 2.50
N ASP A 460 -2.23 1.59 3.19
CA ASP A 460 -2.88 1.22 4.44
C ASP A 460 -4.40 1.41 4.36
N ALA A 461 -5.12 0.94 5.39
CA ALA A 461 -6.57 0.99 5.46
C ALA A 461 -7.15 2.34 5.98
N THR A 462 -6.56 3.49 5.61
CA THR A 462 -6.97 4.82 6.13
C THR A 462 -7.49 5.84 5.09
N PRO A 463 -8.20 5.45 4.01
CA PRO A 463 -8.69 6.44 3.06
C PRO A 463 -9.64 7.43 3.74
N LYS A 464 -9.49 8.70 3.40
CA LYS A 464 -10.11 9.86 4.05
C LYS A 464 -11.29 10.41 3.26
N TYR A 465 -11.22 10.34 1.93
CA TYR A 465 -12.18 10.95 1.03
C TYR A 465 -13.08 9.91 0.36
N VAL A 466 -14.25 10.35 -0.11
CA VAL A 466 -15.07 9.54 -1.02
C VAL A 466 -14.62 9.69 -2.47
N ARG A 467 -15.01 8.75 -3.33
CA ARG A 467 -14.72 8.82 -4.77
C ARG A 467 -15.32 10.08 -5.39
N GLU A 468 -14.52 10.81 -6.16
CA GLU A 468 -14.92 12.05 -6.84
C GLU A 468 -16.13 11.85 -7.78
N GLU A 469 -16.19 10.69 -8.45
CA GLU A 469 -17.20 10.39 -9.47
C GLU A 469 -18.59 10.12 -8.88
N ASN A 470 -18.65 9.36 -7.79
CA ASN A 470 -19.91 8.76 -7.32
C ASN A 470 -20.15 8.87 -5.80
N GLY A 471 -19.18 9.39 -5.04
CA GLY A 471 -19.31 9.59 -3.59
C GLY A 471 -19.30 8.30 -2.79
N ALA A 472 -18.94 7.17 -3.40
CA ALA A 472 -18.77 5.92 -2.68
C ALA A 472 -17.57 6.00 -1.71
N LYS A 473 -17.65 5.27 -0.60
CA LYS A 473 -16.50 5.09 0.30
C LYS A 473 -15.39 4.34 -0.42
N LYS A 474 -14.16 4.67 -0.06
CA LYS A 474 -12.95 4.02 -0.52
C LYS A 474 -12.58 2.88 0.42
N THR A 475 -11.93 1.86 -0.13
CA THR A 475 -11.46 0.68 0.58
C THR A 475 -10.13 0.30 -0.02
N THR A 476 -9.11 0.23 0.83
CA THR A 476 -7.71 0.00 0.47
C THR A 476 -7.18 -1.21 1.22
N TYR A 477 -5.95 -1.61 0.89
CA TYR A 477 -5.25 -2.74 1.48
C TYR A 477 -4.22 -2.27 2.49
N ASP A 478 -3.88 -3.12 3.47
CA ASP A 478 -2.85 -2.82 4.48
C ASP A 478 -1.49 -3.39 4.06
N GLY A 479 -1.03 -2.96 2.87
CA GLY A 479 0.14 -3.51 2.21
C GLY A 479 1.46 -3.07 2.84
N PHE A 480 1.52 -1.90 3.49
CA PHE A 480 2.74 -1.43 4.15
C PHE A 480 3.30 -2.40 5.20
N LYS A 481 2.44 -3.25 5.76
CA LYS A 481 2.79 -4.27 6.78
C LYS A 481 3.00 -5.66 6.19
N GLU A 482 2.84 -5.84 4.88
CA GLU A 482 3.07 -7.11 4.23
C GLU A 482 4.57 -7.35 4.07
N VAL A 483 4.96 -8.63 4.20
CA VAL A 483 6.34 -9.10 4.10
C VAL A 483 7.37 -8.13 4.72
N ASP A 484 8.28 -7.55 3.92
CA ASP A 484 9.25 -6.54 4.35
C ASP A 484 8.99 -5.16 3.67
N ASP A 485 7.76 -4.88 3.24
CA ASP A 485 7.42 -3.73 2.38
C ASP A 485 7.75 -2.40 3.04
N GLY A 486 7.26 -2.18 4.26
CA GLY A 486 7.57 -0.96 5.00
C GLY A 486 9.07 -0.78 5.28
N LEU A 487 9.81 -1.87 5.48
CA LEU A 487 11.25 -1.84 5.66
C LEU A 487 11.95 -1.38 4.37
N PHE A 488 11.59 -1.96 3.23
CA PHE A 488 12.13 -1.62 1.91
C PHE A 488 11.84 -0.16 1.54
N LEU A 489 10.60 0.30 1.73
CA LEU A 489 10.15 1.65 1.38
C LEU A 489 10.87 2.71 2.21
N VAL A 490 10.98 2.51 3.53
CA VAL A 490 11.68 3.45 4.41
C VAL A 490 13.19 3.47 4.12
N GLN A 491 13.82 2.32 3.85
CA GLN A 491 15.25 2.26 3.47
C GLN A 491 15.50 2.95 2.13
N THR A 492 14.59 2.81 1.17
CA THR A 492 14.67 3.52 -0.12
C THR A 492 14.74 5.03 0.10
N VAL A 493 13.88 5.60 0.95
CA VAL A 493 13.89 7.05 1.24
C VAL A 493 15.13 7.48 2.03
N LYS A 494 15.63 6.65 2.96
CA LYS A 494 16.92 6.90 3.64
C LYS A 494 18.07 7.01 2.65
N TRP A 495 18.14 6.10 1.68
CA TRP A 495 19.14 6.18 0.62
C TRP A 495 18.94 7.43 -0.23
N LEU A 496 17.73 7.74 -0.68
CA LEU A 496 17.44 8.93 -1.50
C LEU A 496 17.87 10.23 -0.81
N ALA A 497 17.68 10.34 0.50
CA ALA A 497 18.06 11.52 1.28
C ALA A 497 19.57 11.65 1.56
N HIS A 498 20.31 10.54 1.48
CA HIS A 498 21.75 10.53 1.69
C HIS A 498 22.49 11.04 0.45
N LYS A 499 23.33 12.08 0.57
CA LYS A 499 24.04 12.64 -0.59
C LYS A 499 25.32 11.86 -0.90
N GLU A 500 25.58 11.66 -2.18
CA GLU A 500 26.77 10.99 -2.71
C GLU A 500 27.46 11.91 -3.72
N ASN A 501 28.73 11.62 -4.01
CA ASN A 501 29.57 12.51 -4.83
C ASN A 501 29.77 12.02 -6.27
N TYR A 502 29.32 10.81 -6.59
CA TYR A 502 29.36 10.27 -7.96
C TYR A 502 28.15 10.75 -8.76
N THR A 503 28.26 10.73 -10.09
CA THR A 503 27.21 11.20 -11.00
C THR A 503 26.63 10.14 -11.92
N SER A 504 27.28 8.97 -11.97
CA SER A 504 26.87 7.80 -12.73
C SER A 504 27.06 6.54 -11.89
N LEU A 505 26.22 5.52 -12.05
CA LEU A 505 26.41 4.22 -11.40
C LEU A 505 27.71 3.55 -11.85
N SER A 506 28.17 3.84 -13.07
CA SER A 506 29.45 3.33 -13.60
C SER A 506 30.69 3.83 -12.84
N GLU A 507 30.56 4.88 -12.03
CA GLU A 507 31.65 5.44 -11.21
C GLU A 507 31.78 4.74 -9.85
N VAL A 508 30.79 3.92 -9.47
CA VAL A 508 30.77 3.24 -8.17
C VAL A 508 31.65 1.99 -8.24
N SER A 509 32.77 2.02 -7.53
CA SER A 509 33.71 0.89 -7.49
C SER A 509 33.04 -0.38 -6.96
N GLY A 510 33.16 -1.47 -7.71
CA GLY A 510 32.61 -2.78 -7.34
C GLY A 510 31.10 -2.93 -7.54
N LEU A 511 30.42 -1.91 -8.09
CA LEU A 511 29.01 -2.03 -8.47
C LEU A 511 28.89 -2.78 -9.80
N VAL A 512 28.09 -3.84 -9.82
CA VAL A 512 27.73 -4.56 -11.04
C VAL A 512 26.56 -3.84 -11.68
N LEU A 513 26.78 -3.29 -12.87
CA LEU A 513 25.71 -2.66 -13.66
C LEU A 513 24.76 -3.72 -14.21
N ASP A 514 23.50 -3.34 -14.39
CA ASP A 514 22.53 -4.19 -15.07
C ASP A 514 22.80 -4.27 -16.58
N THR A 515 22.13 -5.18 -17.25
CA THR A 515 22.00 -5.16 -18.71
C THR A 515 20.70 -4.48 -19.10
N PRO A 516 20.62 -3.81 -20.26
CA PRO A 516 19.35 -3.27 -20.73
C PRO A 516 18.28 -4.37 -20.82
N THR A 517 17.07 -4.08 -20.34
CA THR A 517 15.94 -5.00 -20.42
C THR A 517 15.57 -5.24 -21.88
N VAL A 518 15.34 -6.49 -22.25
CA VAL A 518 14.92 -6.84 -23.62
C VAL A 518 13.45 -6.46 -23.80
N LEU A 519 13.21 -5.43 -24.60
CA LEU A 519 11.89 -4.92 -24.89
C LEU A 519 11.30 -5.53 -26.15
N ARG A 520 9.98 -5.74 -26.14
CA ARG A 520 9.20 -6.08 -27.31
C ARG A 520 9.07 -4.86 -28.23
N ALA A 521 8.77 -5.10 -29.50
CA ALA A 521 8.62 -4.04 -30.49
C ALA A 521 7.45 -3.07 -30.16
N ASP A 522 6.37 -3.59 -29.58
CA ASP A 522 5.18 -2.83 -29.16
C ASP A 522 5.38 -2.08 -27.84
N GLU A 523 6.50 -2.25 -27.16
CA GLU A 523 6.90 -1.44 -26.00
C GLU A 523 7.64 -0.16 -26.40
N MET A 524 7.94 0.03 -27.68
CA MET A 524 8.51 1.29 -28.18
C MET A 524 7.43 2.38 -28.21
N PRO A 525 7.65 3.59 -27.65
CA PRO A 525 6.61 4.60 -27.49
C PRO A 525 5.79 4.86 -28.76
N ALA A 526 6.47 5.14 -29.88
CA ALA A 526 5.83 5.44 -31.16
C ALA A 526 5.20 4.22 -31.87
N ALA A 527 5.58 2.99 -31.50
CA ALA A 527 5.04 1.77 -32.06
C ALA A 527 3.97 1.11 -31.17
N SER A 528 3.83 1.58 -29.93
CA SER A 528 2.84 1.09 -28.99
C SER A 528 1.41 1.32 -29.50
N THR A 529 0.50 0.45 -29.07
CA THR A 529 -0.93 0.52 -29.39
C THR A 529 -1.76 0.41 -28.12
N GLU A 530 -2.95 0.99 -28.15
CA GLU A 530 -4.00 0.75 -27.14
C GLU A 530 -4.53 -0.67 -27.36
N PRO A 531 -4.34 -1.62 -26.43
CA PRO A 531 -4.79 -3.01 -26.62
C PRO A 531 -6.33 -3.12 -26.57
N LEU A 532 -6.99 -2.23 -25.83
CA LEU A 532 -8.44 -2.06 -25.77
C LEU A 532 -8.80 -0.56 -25.80
N PRO A 533 -10.04 -0.19 -26.18
CA PRO A 533 -10.48 1.20 -26.17
C PRO A 533 -10.48 1.82 -24.76
N GLU A 534 -9.93 3.03 -24.65
CA GLU A 534 -9.90 3.81 -23.41
C GLU A 534 -10.90 4.99 -23.45
N PRO A 535 -11.49 5.40 -22.30
CA PRO A 535 -11.17 4.94 -20.95
C PRO A 535 -11.74 3.54 -20.69
N TRP A 536 -11.11 2.79 -19.78
CA TRP A 536 -11.46 1.40 -19.44
C TRP A 536 -12.92 1.22 -19.01
N SER A 537 -13.52 2.29 -18.50
CA SER A 537 -14.95 2.40 -18.30
C SER A 537 -15.41 3.84 -18.53
N ALA A 538 -16.67 4.02 -18.94
CA ALA A 538 -17.23 5.35 -19.13
C ALA A 538 -17.31 6.12 -17.79
N PRO A 539 -16.98 7.42 -17.77
CA PRO A 539 -17.28 8.30 -16.65
C PRO A 539 -18.79 8.36 -16.37
N ALA A 540 -19.16 8.45 -15.10
CA ALA A 540 -20.54 8.67 -14.68
C ALA A 540 -21.06 10.01 -15.21
N ALA A 541 -22.36 10.08 -15.48
CA ALA A 541 -22.97 11.29 -16.01
C ALA A 541 -22.70 12.50 -15.10
N GLY A 542 -22.13 13.56 -15.69
CA GLY A 542 -21.81 14.81 -15.01
C GLY A 542 -20.46 14.84 -14.28
N TYR A 543 -19.73 13.74 -14.20
CA TYR A 543 -18.35 13.74 -13.68
C TYR A 543 -17.36 14.21 -14.75
N LYS A 544 -16.50 15.16 -14.40
CA LYS A 544 -15.39 15.65 -15.23
C LYS A 544 -14.12 15.63 -14.38
N TRP A 545 -13.22 14.69 -14.64
CA TRP A 545 -11.97 14.51 -13.89
C TRP A 545 -11.08 15.77 -13.83
N TYR A 546 -11.22 16.67 -14.81
CA TYR A 546 -10.48 17.93 -14.91
C TYR A 546 -11.18 19.13 -14.26
N ASP A 547 -12.39 18.95 -13.70
CA ASP A 547 -13.18 20.03 -13.09
C ASP A 547 -13.71 19.62 -11.69
N PRO A 548 -13.01 20.05 -10.62
CA PRO A 548 -13.39 19.75 -9.24
C PRO A 548 -14.79 20.21 -8.83
N SER A 549 -15.41 21.14 -9.57
CA SER A 549 -16.80 21.55 -9.29
C SER A 549 -17.82 20.44 -9.57
N THR A 550 -17.43 19.42 -10.34
CA THR A 550 -18.25 18.24 -10.64
C THR A 550 -18.11 17.13 -9.60
N PHE A 551 -17.12 17.22 -8.71
CA PHE A 551 -16.80 16.15 -7.78
C PHE A 551 -17.84 16.03 -6.67
N LYS A 552 -18.12 14.79 -6.26
CA LYS A 552 -19.14 14.51 -5.24
C LYS A 552 -18.77 15.10 -3.88
N PRO A 553 -19.77 15.53 -3.09
CA PRO A 553 -19.54 16.07 -1.75
C PRO A 553 -18.71 15.12 -0.87
N GLY A 554 -17.68 15.67 -0.22
CA GLY A 554 -16.74 14.93 0.61
C GLY A 554 -15.59 14.23 -0.13
N SER A 555 -15.50 14.32 -1.46
CA SER A 555 -14.26 14.00 -2.15
C SER A 555 -13.23 15.10 -1.92
N TYR A 556 -11.94 14.78 -2.09
CA TYR A 556 -10.91 15.82 -2.18
C TYR A 556 -11.24 16.79 -3.33
N GLY A 557 -10.90 18.06 -3.16
CA GLY A 557 -11.19 19.10 -4.14
C GLY A 557 -12.66 19.58 -4.20
N SER A 558 -13.62 18.85 -3.65
CA SER A 558 -15.03 19.26 -3.63
C SER A 558 -15.24 20.48 -2.73
N SER A 559 -16.05 21.43 -3.21
CA SER A 559 -16.51 22.57 -2.39
C SER A 559 -17.60 22.20 -1.38
N GLN A 560 -18.16 20.99 -1.50
CA GLN A 560 -19.28 20.53 -0.69
C GLN A 560 -18.79 19.60 0.42
N PRO A 561 -19.22 19.79 1.68
CA PRO A 561 -18.86 18.90 2.77
C PRO A 561 -19.38 17.48 2.52
N PRO A 562 -18.76 16.44 3.10
CA PRO A 562 -19.26 15.07 3.03
C PRO A 562 -20.76 14.99 3.37
N ALA A 563 -21.46 14.11 2.67
CA ALA A 563 -22.85 13.80 2.98
C ALA A 563 -22.96 13.35 4.45
N ALA A 564 -23.84 13.99 5.22
CA ALA A 564 -24.07 13.60 6.61
C ALA A 564 -24.93 12.32 6.65
N GLU A 565 -24.61 11.41 7.57
CA GLU A 565 -25.38 10.19 7.77
C GLU A 565 -26.72 10.52 8.46
N PRO A 566 -27.87 10.22 7.84
CA PRO A 566 -29.18 10.53 8.41
C PRO A 566 -29.52 9.65 9.61
N VAL A 567 -30.19 10.25 10.59
CA VAL A 567 -30.89 9.53 11.67
C VAL A 567 -32.32 9.27 11.24
N TYR A 568 -32.62 8.01 10.89
CA TYR A 568 -33.97 7.61 10.50
C TYR A 568 -34.87 7.29 11.69
N ALA A 569 -36.15 7.67 11.60
CA ALA A 569 -37.17 7.21 12.54
C ALA A 569 -38.52 7.00 11.85
N PHE A 570 -39.32 6.09 12.40
CA PHE A 570 -40.72 5.93 12.03
C PHE A 570 -41.61 6.61 13.05
N VAL A 571 -42.59 7.37 12.57
CA VAL A 571 -43.72 7.90 13.34
C VAL A 571 -44.97 7.17 12.87
N HIS A 572 -45.61 6.47 13.79
CA HIS A 572 -46.84 5.72 13.56
C HIS A 572 -47.62 5.62 14.87
N GLN A 573 -48.91 5.29 14.79
CA GLN A 573 -49.72 4.98 15.97
C GLN A 573 -49.21 3.73 16.71
N SER A 574 -49.48 3.61 18.00
CA SER A 574 -48.91 2.56 18.88
C SER A 574 -49.20 1.13 18.41
N GLN A 575 -50.41 0.88 17.90
CA GLN A 575 -50.82 -0.37 17.28
C GLN A 575 -51.27 -0.11 15.84
N LEU A 576 -50.73 -0.86 14.88
CA LEU A 576 -51.05 -0.71 13.47
C LEU A 576 -52.43 -1.33 13.16
N PRO A 577 -53.34 -0.61 12.47
CA PRO A 577 -54.65 -1.12 12.09
C PRO A 577 -54.58 -2.33 11.17
N SER A 578 -55.29 -3.41 11.52
CA SER A 578 -55.38 -4.62 10.69
C SER A 578 -56.47 -4.57 9.60
N ALA A 579 -57.42 -3.63 9.70
CA ALA A 579 -58.62 -3.59 8.86
C ALA A 579 -58.86 -2.24 8.14
N GLN A 580 -57.97 -1.25 8.31
CA GLN A 580 -58.11 0.09 7.74
C GLN A 580 -56.82 0.55 7.05
N GLU A 581 -56.95 1.47 6.09
CA GLU A 581 -55.80 2.25 5.61
C GLU A 581 -55.28 3.14 6.75
N PHE A 582 -53.97 3.25 6.88
CA PHE A 582 -53.35 4.14 7.87
C PHE A 582 -52.08 4.77 7.31
N ALA A 583 -51.60 5.82 7.96
CA ALA A 583 -50.39 6.50 7.57
C ALA A 583 -49.22 6.15 8.50
N ILE A 584 -48.04 6.02 7.93
CA ILE A 584 -46.75 6.02 8.64
C ILE A 584 -45.89 7.14 8.07
N ARG A 585 -45.11 7.82 8.92
CA ARG A 585 -44.12 8.81 8.48
C ARG A 585 -42.72 8.28 8.71
N LEU A 586 -41.91 8.29 7.66
CA LEU A 586 -40.46 8.15 7.78
C LEU A 586 -39.86 9.55 7.93
N THR A 587 -39.02 9.76 8.93
CA THR A 587 -38.21 10.97 9.10
C THR A 587 -36.73 10.66 8.91
N ALA A 588 -35.97 11.61 8.40
CA ALA A 588 -34.51 11.61 8.35
C ALA A 588 -34.01 12.95 8.89
N ASP A 589 -33.29 12.93 10.01
CA ASP A 589 -32.70 14.10 10.66
C ASP A 589 -31.17 14.09 10.55
N GLY A 590 -30.52 15.25 10.70
CA GLY A 590 -29.05 15.37 10.72
C GLY A 590 -28.40 15.44 9.33
N LEU A 591 -29.20 15.61 8.27
CA LEU A 591 -28.71 15.79 6.91
C LEU A 591 -28.13 17.20 6.69
N ASN A 592 -27.25 17.38 5.71
CA ASN A 592 -26.88 18.72 5.26
C ASN A 592 -28.09 19.41 4.58
N PRO A 593 -28.23 20.74 4.65
CA PRO A 593 -29.28 21.47 3.94
C PRO A 593 -29.31 21.11 2.45
N GLY A 594 -30.48 20.69 1.93
CA GLY A 594 -30.65 20.28 0.53
C GLY A 594 -30.10 18.89 0.18
N GLN A 595 -29.44 18.18 1.10
CA GLN A 595 -28.97 16.82 0.86
C GLN A 595 -30.14 15.88 0.57
N THR A 596 -29.99 15.06 -0.46
CA THR A 596 -31.00 14.07 -0.85
C THR A 596 -30.48 12.66 -0.61
N VAL A 597 -31.27 11.84 0.09
CA VAL A 597 -31.05 10.40 0.23
C VAL A 597 -32.02 9.65 -0.69
N THR A 598 -31.52 8.67 -1.43
CA THR A 598 -32.26 7.97 -2.49
C THR A 598 -32.33 6.47 -2.24
N GLY A 599 -33.17 5.77 -3.01
CA GLY A 599 -33.26 4.30 -2.94
C GLY A 599 -33.94 3.77 -1.68
N LEU A 600 -34.76 4.60 -1.02
CA LEU A 600 -35.46 4.22 0.20
C LEU A 600 -36.70 3.38 -0.11
N ALA A 601 -36.92 2.33 0.68
CA ALA A 601 -38.12 1.49 0.59
C ALA A 601 -38.55 1.00 1.97
N VAL A 602 -39.86 1.00 2.24
CA VAL A 602 -40.41 0.60 3.55
C VAL A 602 -41.23 -0.68 3.40
N GLY A 603 -41.14 -1.60 4.36
CA GLY A 603 -41.90 -2.85 4.37
C GLY A 603 -42.37 -3.21 5.78
N ILE A 604 -43.41 -4.04 5.88
CA ILE A 604 -43.88 -4.62 7.14
C ILE A 604 -43.99 -6.12 6.95
N TYR A 605 -43.38 -6.88 7.86
CA TYR A 605 -43.27 -8.33 7.74
C TYR A 605 -43.44 -9.07 9.06
N LEU A 606 -43.92 -10.30 8.99
CA LEU A 606 -44.09 -11.21 10.13
C LEU A 606 -42.78 -11.92 10.49
N SER A 607 -42.77 -12.63 11.63
CA SER A 607 -41.73 -13.63 11.88
C SER A 607 -41.68 -14.64 10.73
N GLY A 608 -40.48 -14.96 10.24
CA GLY A 608 -40.28 -15.77 9.03
C GLY A 608 -40.18 -14.99 7.72
N GLY A 609 -40.34 -13.66 7.73
CA GLY A 609 -40.00 -12.80 6.59
C GLY A 609 -41.13 -12.47 5.62
N GLU A 610 -42.33 -13.03 5.82
CA GLU A 610 -43.49 -12.76 4.96
C GLU A 610 -43.89 -11.28 4.99
N GLN A 611 -43.86 -10.62 3.82
CA GLN A 611 -44.34 -9.24 3.69
C GLN A 611 -45.86 -9.19 3.69
N ILE A 612 -46.40 -8.28 4.50
CA ILE A 612 -47.84 -8.13 4.73
C ILE A 612 -48.38 -6.74 4.43
N ALA A 613 -47.53 -5.76 4.11
CA ALA A 613 -47.95 -4.41 3.75
C ALA A 613 -47.97 -4.19 2.23
N ARG A 614 -48.88 -3.32 1.79
CA ARG A 614 -48.83 -2.64 0.49
C ARG A 614 -49.00 -1.13 0.70
N PHE A 615 -48.53 -0.35 -0.26
CA PHE A 615 -48.39 1.10 -0.16
C PHE A 615 -49.11 1.80 -1.31
N LYS A 616 -49.78 2.91 -0.99
CA LYS A 616 -50.51 3.73 -1.97
C LYS A 616 -49.55 4.65 -2.72
N ASN A 617 -49.66 4.65 -4.04
CA ASN A 617 -48.90 5.51 -4.93
C ASN A 617 -49.55 6.91 -5.03
N SER A 618 -48.80 7.86 -5.60
CA SER A 618 -49.29 9.24 -5.79
C SER A 618 -50.49 9.33 -6.74
N ASP A 619 -50.63 8.38 -7.67
CA ASP A 619 -51.79 8.26 -8.57
C ASP A 619 -53.01 7.57 -7.91
N GLY A 620 -52.90 7.19 -6.63
CA GLY A 620 -53.93 6.51 -5.86
C GLY A 620 -53.95 4.99 -6.02
N SER A 621 -53.14 4.41 -6.91
CA SER A 621 -53.01 2.96 -7.09
C SER A 621 -52.28 2.30 -5.92
N TRP A 622 -52.43 0.97 -5.79
CA TRP A 622 -51.73 0.19 -4.77
C TRP A 622 -50.57 -0.59 -5.37
N SER A 623 -49.44 -0.59 -4.66
CA SER A 623 -48.36 -1.55 -4.90
C SER A 623 -48.76 -2.99 -4.55
N ALA A 624 -47.98 -3.96 -5.02
CA ALA A 624 -48.07 -5.34 -4.54
C ALA A 624 -47.74 -5.43 -3.04
N TYR A 625 -48.15 -6.51 -2.39
CA TYR A 625 -47.70 -6.79 -1.03
C TYR A 625 -46.19 -7.03 -1.03
N GLY A 626 -45.46 -6.23 -0.27
CA GLY A 626 -44.00 -6.16 -0.35
C GLY A 626 -43.44 -4.89 0.28
N TYR A 627 -42.25 -4.49 -0.17
CA TYR A 627 -41.74 -3.16 0.11
C TYR A 627 -42.45 -2.11 -0.76
N SER A 628 -42.51 -0.88 -0.28
CA SER A 628 -42.96 0.27 -1.07
C SER A 628 -42.10 0.42 -2.33
N PRO A 629 -42.63 1.04 -3.40
CA PRO A 629 -41.78 1.54 -4.48
C PRO A 629 -40.67 2.45 -3.93
N GLY A 630 -39.52 2.44 -4.62
CA GLY A 630 -38.36 3.24 -4.22
C GLY A 630 -38.68 4.73 -4.20
N PHE A 631 -38.17 5.45 -3.21
CA PHE A 631 -38.32 6.90 -3.10
C PHE A 631 -37.08 7.59 -2.52
N SER A 632 -37.11 8.92 -2.49
CA SER A 632 -36.06 9.77 -1.96
C SER A 632 -36.59 10.76 -0.93
N LEU A 633 -35.71 11.26 -0.07
CA LEU A 633 -35.98 12.35 0.89
C LEU A 633 -34.95 13.46 0.69
N THR A 634 -35.39 14.71 0.59
CA THR A 634 -34.52 15.89 0.50
C THR A 634 -34.66 16.73 1.76
N ALA A 635 -33.53 17.05 2.39
CA ALA A 635 -33.47 17.81 3.62
C ALA A 635 -33.82 19.29 3.40
N ASN A 636 -34.60 19.84 4.33
CA ASN A 636 -34.84 21.28 4.42
C ASN A 636 -33.61 22.03 4.96
N ALA A 637 -33.74 23.35 5.16
CA ALA A 637 -32.66 24.20 5.68
C ALA A 637 -32.17 23.83 7.08
N GLN A 638 -32.93 23.03 7.85
CA GLN A 638 -32.58 22.54 9.18
C GLN A 638 -32.01 21.11 9.14
N GLY A 639 -31.77 20.54 7.97
CA GLY A 639 -31.24 19.18 7.84
C GLY A 639 -32.27 18.08 8.13
N LYS A 640 -33.56 18.38 7.98
CA LYS A 640 -34.67 17.45 8.25
C LYS A 640 -35.45 17.13 6.99
N ALA A 641 -35.85 15.88 6.83
CA ALA A 641 -36.73 15.42 5.75
C ALA A 641 -37.76 14.41 6.28
N SER A 642 -38.91 14.32 5.62
CA SER A 642 -39.91 13.31 5.96
C SER A 642 -40.79 12.94 4.78
N LYS A 643 -41.32 11.71 4.78
CA LYS A 643 -42.35 11.25 3.84
C LYS A 643 -43.42 10.45 4.56
N ASP A 644 -44.66 10.77 4.25
CA ASP A 644 -45.83 10.02 4.70
C ASP A 644 -46.16 8.96 3.66
N LEU A 645 -46.42 7.75 4.15
CA LEU A 645 -46.77 6.58 3.36
C LEU A 645 -48.13 6.09 3.82
N ILE A 646 -49.06 5.92 2.89
CA ILE A 646 -50.36 5.30 3.17
C ILE A 646 -50.23 3.79 2.98
N VAL A 647 -50.61 3.04 4.00
CA VAL A 647 -50.35 1.62 4.16
C VAL A 647 -51.67 0.87 4.30
N GLN A 648 -51.71 -0.32 3.71
CA GLN A 648 -52.74 -1.32 3.98
C GLN A 648 -52.08 -2.67 4.23
N LEU A 649 -52.51 -3.37 5.28
CA LEU A 649 -52.05 -4.72 5.58
C LEU A 649 -52.91 -5.78 4.89
N LYS A 650 -52.37 -6.98 4.73
CA LYS A 650 -53.18 -8.16 4.42
C LYS A 650 -54.32 -8.26 5.46
N PRO A 651 -55.50 -8.75 5.07
CA PRO A 651 -56.59 -8.95 6.03
C PRO A 651 -56.21 -9.91 7.16
N ASN A 652 -56.90 -9.78 8.31
CA ASN A 652 -56.84 -10.70 9.45
C ASN A 652 -55.45 -10.85 10.11
N GLN A 653 -54.57 -9.86 9.99
CA GLN A 653 -53.29 -9.83 10.69
C GLN A 653 -53.46 -9.36 12.14
N ALA A 654 -52.72 -9.95 13.08
CA ALA A 654 -52.69 -9.56 14.47
C ALA A 654 -51.36 -9.96 15.13
N GLY A 655 -50.99 -9.27 16.21
CA GLY A 655 -49.79 -9.60 16.99
C GLY A 655 -48.52 -8.89 16.49
N ALA A 656 -47.36 -9.45 16.81
CA ALA A 656 -46.07 -8.81 16.54
C ALA A 656 -45.68 -8.89 15.06
N ALA A 657 -45.17 -7.79 14.53
CA ALA A 657 -44.57 -7.68 13.20
C ALA A 657 -43.35 -6.75 13.25
N ASN A 658 -42.66 -6.61 12.12
CA ASN A 658 -41.49 -5.75 11.99
C ASN A 658 -41.71 -4.73 10.87
N LEU A 659 -41.56 -3.45 11.20
CA LEU A 659 -41.52 -2.33 10.26
C LEU A 659 -40.06 -2.04 9.90
N ARG A 660 -39.72 -2.08 8.62
CA ARG A 660 -38.34 -1.96 8.15
C ARG A 660 -38.17 -0.91 7.07
N LEU A 661 -37.08 -0.16 7.17
CA LEU A 661 -36.52 0.69 6.13
C LEU A 661 -35.35 -0.03 5.45
N LYS A 662 -35.35 -0.01 4.13
CA LYS A 662 -34.20 -0.33 3.29
C LYS A 662 -33.70 0.90 2.55
N GLN A 663 -32.40 0.92 2.27
CA GLN A 663 -31.77 1.81 1.31
C GLN A 663 -31.00 0.94 0.30
N GLY A 664 -31.50 0.85 -0.92
CA GLY A 664 -31.08 -0.19 -1.87
C GLY A 664 -31.35 -1.59 -1.28
N SER A 665 -30.31 -2.42 -1.20
CA SER A 665 -30.38 -3.76 -0.59
C SER A 665 -30.19 -3.76 0.93
N ALA A 666 -29.61 -2.71 1.51
CA ALA A 666 -29.24 -2.64 2.92
C ALA A 666 -30.45 -2.42 3.84
N ASN A 667 -30.47 -3.09 4.99
CA ASN A 667 -31.47 -2.86 6.04
C ASN A 667 -30.96 -1.72 6.95
N VAL A 668 -31.63 -0.58 6.94
CA VAL A 668 -31.14 0.63 7.63
C VAL A 668 -31.83 0.84 8.99
N LEU A 669 -33.10 0.47 9.10
CA LEU A 669 -33.84 0.53 10.35
C LEU A 669 -34.85 -0.61 10.40
N THR A 670 -34.95 -1.32 11.53
CA THR A 670 -36.05 -2.26 11.80
C THR A 670 -36.60 -1.97 13.19
N LYS A 671 -37.92 -1.81 13.30
CA LYS A 671 -38.63 -1.67 14.57
C LYS A 671 -39.71 -2.74 14.70
N THR A 672 -39.79 -3.37 15.87
CA THR A 672 -40.93 -4.23 16.20
C THR A 672 -42.17 -3.36 16.42
N VAL A 673 -43.28 -3.80 15.85
CA VAL A 673 -44.59 -3.14 15.91
C VAL A 673 -45.66 -4.17 16.27
N THR A 674 -46.79 -3.71 16.80
CA THR A 674 -47.95 -4.58 17.11
C THR A 674 -49.10 -4.25 16.18
N ILE A 675 -49.76 -5.28 15.63
CA ILE A 675 -50.93 -5.16 14.78
C ILE A 675 -52.17 -5.55 15.58
N ALA A 676 -53.22 -4.74 15.49
CA ALA A 676 -54.49 -4.97 16.17
C ALA A 676 -55.67 -4.42 15.35
N ASN A 677 -56.88 -4.88 15.68
CA ASN A 677 -58.11 -4.32 15.13
C ASN A 677 -58.46 -3.01 15.84
N VAL A 678 -57.77 -1.93 15.45
CA VAL A 678 -57.95 -0.58 15.97
C VAL A 678 -58.23 0.39 14.84
N SER A 679 -58.94 1.49 15.12
CA SER A 679 -59.16 2.54 14.12
C SER A 679 -57.85 3.26 13.77
N ALA A 680 -57.72 3.67 12.51
CA ALA A 680 -56.62 4.48 12.04
C ALA A 680 -56.65 5.87 12.72
N GLN A 681 -55.50 6.30 13.22
CA GLN A 681 -55.30 7.62 13.81
C GLN A 681 -54.51 8.51 12.86
N PRO A 682 -54.79 9.83 12.81
CA PRO A 682 -53.94 10.74 12.06
C PRO A 682 -52.52 10.74 12.64
N LEU A 683 -51.52 10.86 11.77
CA LEU A 683 -50.15 11.08 12.23
C LEU A 683 -50.09 12.37 13.06
N PRO A 684 -49.26 12.41 14.11
CA PRO A 684 -48.97 13.67 14.79
C PRO A 684 -48.58 14.73 13.75
N GLN A 685 -49.13 15.93 13.88
CA GLN A 685 -48.58 17.07 13.15
C GLN A 685 -47.09 17.10 13.44
N ALA A 686 -46.27 17.29 12.40
CA ALA A 686 -44.85 17.50 12.60
C ALA A 686 -44.73 18.73 13.48
N ARG A 687 -44.49 18.53 14.80
CA ARG A 687 -44.23 19.64 15.70
C ARG A 687 -42.95 20.27 15.17
N ILE A 688 -43.08 21.38 14.46
CA ILE A 688 -42.17 22.50 14.68
C ILE A 688 -42.34 22.72 16.18
N LEU A 689 -41.41 22.22 17.00
CA LEU A 689 -41.35 22.67 18.37
C LEU A 689 -41.25 24.20 18.24
N PRO A 690 -42.24 24.99 18.70
CA PRO A 690 -41.95 26.39 18.93
C PRO A 690 -40.72 26.41 19.84
N LEU A 691 -39.74 27.24 19.49
CA LEU A 691 -38.60 27.52 20.34
C LEU A 691 -39.12 27.67 21.77
N ASN A 692 -38.72 26.77 22.67
CA ASN A 692 -38.88 27.04 24.09
C ASN A 692 -37.98 28.25 24.38
N GLU A 693 -38.61 29.43 24.44
CA GLU A 693 -38.20 30.62 25.17
C GLU A 693 -38.02 30.23 26.64
N PRO A 694 -36.90 29.56 26.98
CA PRO A 694 -35.83 30.24 27.70
C PRO A 694 -34.40 29.85 27.25
N VAL A 695 -34.21 29.04 26.20
CA VAL A 695 -32.84 28.65 25.75
C VAL A 695 -32.24 29.66 24.76
N VAL A 696 -33.08 30.53 24.17
CA VAL A 696 -32.65 31.64 23.29
C VAL A 696 -31.91 32.74 24.06
N ALA A 697 -32.08 32.83 25.38
CA ALA A 697 -31.34 33.77 26.23
C ALA A 697 -29.87 33.35 26.47
N ALA A 698 -29.56 32.05 26.43
CA ALA A 698 -28.20 31.54 26.64
C ALA A 698 -27.34 31.54 25.35
N HIS A 699 -27.97 31.48 24.17
CA HIS A 699 -27.24 31.53 22.89
C HIS A 699 -27.08 32.94 22.29
N ARG A 700 -27.85 33.94 22.76
CA ARG A 700 -27.65 35.34 22.35
C ARG A 700 -26.48 36.04 23.03
N SER A 701 -26.01 35.61 24.20
CA SER A 701 -24.80 36.17 24.83
C SER A 701 -23.52 35.68 24.17
N VAL A 702 -23.47 34.41 23.75
CA VAL A 702 -22.26 33.81 23.13
C VAL A 702 -22.04 34.29 21.69
N LEU A 703 -23.11 34.65 20.96
CA LEU A 703 -22.99 35.14 19.59
C LEU A 703 -22.63 36.64 19.51
N LEU A 704 -23.03 37.45 20.49
CA LEU A 704 -22.66 38.88 20.53
C LEU A 704 -21.20 39.10 20.96
N ASP A 705 -20.66 38.27 21.87
CA ASP A 705 -19.24 38.35 22.26
C ASP A 705 -18.28 37.92 21.13
N ARG A 706 -18.69 37.00 20.25
CA ARG A 706 -17.89 36.62 19.08
C ARG A 706 -17.95 37.63 17.92
N LEU A 707 -19.00 38.46 17.83
CA LEU A 707 -19.13 39.50 16.81
C LEU A 707 -18.45 40.82 17.19
N LEU A 708 -18.28 41.09 18.49
CA LEU A 708 -17.57 42.28 18.98
C LEU A 708 -16.06 42.06 19.24
N GLY A 709 -15.59 40.80 19.23
CA GLY A 709 -14.16 40.47 19.39
C GLY A 709 -13.29 40.63 18.13
N HIS A 710 -13.87 40.96 16.97
CA HIS A 710 -13.15 41.08 15.70
C HIS A 710 -13.00 42.50 15.14
N THR A 711 -13.37 43.55 15.90
CA THR A 711 -13.18 44.96 15.48
C THR A 711 -12.13 45.72 16.27
N ALA A 712 -11.29 45.06 17.08
CA ALA A 712 -10.21 45.71 17.81
C ALA A 712 -8.86 45.03 17.60
N LEU A 713 -8.34 45.08 16.37
CA LEU A 713 -6.91 44.87 16.07
C LEU A 713 -6.62 45.36 14.65
N HIS A 714 -6.90 46.65 14.38
CA HIS A 714 -6.33 47.46 13.29
C HIS A 714 -6.64 48.94 13.59
N ALA A 715 -6.01 49.49 14.63
CA ALA A 715 -5.81 50.93 14.85
C ALA A 715 -4.99 51.16 16.13
N ALA A 716 -3.66 51.02 16.02
CA ALA A 716 -2.62 51.77 16.73
C ALA A 716 -1.25 51.30 16.23
#